data_AF-A0A6G0WNQ7-F1
#
_entry.id   AF-A0A6G0WNQ7-F1
#
_cell.length_a   1.000
_cell.length_b   1.000
_cell.length_c   1.000
_cell.angle_alpha   90.00
_cell.angle_beta   90.00
_cell.angle_gamma   90.00
#
_symmetry.space_group_name_H-M   'P 1'
#
loop_
_entity.id
_entity.type
_entity.pdbx_description
1 polymer ?
#
loop_
_entity_poly.entity_id
_entity_poly.type
_entity_poly.pdbx_seq_one_letter_code
_entity_poly.pdbx_strand_id
1 'polypeptide(L)'
;MTDSKFMDDANYSISASKVVSGRIKPYYVSRVLSTDASELATVIHGLRVMDACLAPWIASQYCWLDFGKKWEMANSAARQIRCANNYSTNAAVYLESVLRNVKWPQLKSCWGTSLDVAFGSPLSRKKNGASWWALVQSVSTSEAEELNYWSSFGLKAYLTDWQNYKSIGIIDTFGIQNAFGLVYPMTLKYTNGTLNLDGQTSMKMYWGFASDLWAVTSSSTSMYGASLIRQDALFAFANRTMESVLVQNGTILSSDLKRGGAYTIFRKTFGPFGSVDLKRVPVPQSLLLFASQFSDSLSEQLVRSTNFSLDYSALPGMPNIGFLPPPWLNITTTFGANLLCNEIAPMFLGGGVLRLTAAESQCGSYIGEYVMMTPRPPLAAAIGANLIRSNITTTETDAICTTITVLTNKTCTNNLLWPSIRLFLNDSRLSDPSLVPTLSSMAKKAQNEVYALGVEIIQYVNDVHDTIALARYNIFDPSYPSFHFMAWLLAIDWATNNREVISFQGDLNSINVLSTQTFDLVSTFNPLEVPYKVAYYIRYVCLYVTASIICVATFVIFYIFLHKGRVEGWNFFEINRVAGIVWIGRTSLFVRSMAAICLLSTQSLSLEQINKVCHLVDVNESSNDRAIRIFKTFLAAGEVSWLVYVLNDILMVFTAQYTTAYVIKCTIVVWSASACFSWLSPAIHVATLDRQCTFAHVDFQLVCTSGTVSIGSFTRFLTLVGLCVGTIVVFYLFERLRRPSLPPSRQESLFLAISAKYMFQHERWIDHKVNCIDPASAAINGILSLRIKNAVYFIDLKLWRFFVMNIPNKERERLEQERKYHLTSAIPLTD
;
A
#
# COMPACT_ATOMS: atom_id res chain seq x y z
N MET A 1 2.86 13.59 2.90
CA MET A 1 3.96 12.75 2.32
C MET A 1 5.30 13.47 2.38
N THR A 2 5.31 14.80 2.38
CA THR A 2 6.48 15.66 2.57
C THR A 2 6.99 15.80 4.00
N ASP A 3 6.47 14.99 4.93
CA ASP A 3 6.95 14.95 6.31
C ASP A 3 8.28 14.18 6.34
N SER A 4 9.28 14.66 7.09
CA SER A 4 10.61 14.04 7.20
C SER A 4 10.56 12.61 7.72
N LYS A 5 9.50 12.24 8.45
CA LYS A 5 9.35 10.86 8.97
C LYS A 5 9.22 9.79 7.88
N PHE A 6 8.81 10.17 6.66
CA PHE A 6 8.63 9.23 5.54
C PHE A 6 9.87 9.10 4.65
N MET A 7 11.04 9.48 5.16
CA MET A 7 12.29 9.44 4.40
C MET A 7 12.97 8.10 4.42
N ASP A 8 13.79 7.87 3.40
CA ASP A 8 14.49 6.62 3.19
C ASP A 8 15.95 6.85 2.76
N ASP A 9 16.87 6.12 3.37
CA ASP A 9 18.30 6.12 3.05
C ASP A 9 18.66 5.15 1.91
N ALA A 10 17.67 4.48 1.32
CA ALA A 10 17.84 3.73 0.09
C ALA A 10 18.21 4.63 -1.10
N ASN A 11 19.12 4.13 -1.93
CA ASN A 11 19.54 4.83 -3.14
C ASN A 11 18.58 4.54 -4.30
N TYR A 12 17.71 5.50 -4.60
CA TYR A 12 16.73 5.46 -5.69
C TYR A 12 17.24 6.06 -7.02
N SER A 13 18.55 6.28 -7.18
CA SER A 13 19.10 6.92 -8.38
C SER A 13 18.77 6.14 -9.67
N ILE A 14 18.19 6.85 -10.64
CA ILE A 14 17.71 6.34 -11.94
C ILE A 14 18.86 5.79 -12.80
N SER A 15 20.12 6.12 -12.47
CA SER A 15 21.33 5.63 -13.10
C SER A 15 21.75 4.22 -12.66
N ALA A 16 21.15 3.65 -11.62
CA ALA A 16 21.44 2.30 -11.18
C ALA A 16 20.62 1.28 -11.99
N SER A 17 21.27 0.25 -12.54
CA SER A 17 20.66 -0.88 -13.26
C SER A 17 19.74 -1.77 -12.40
N LYS A 18 19.38 -1.35 -11.18
CA LYS A 18 18.59 -2.13 -10.23
C LYS A 18 17.12 -1.76 -10.36
N VAL A 19 16.30 -2.75 -10.69
CA VAL A 19 14.84 -2.66 -10.68
C VAL A 19 14.38 -2.21 -9.28
N VAL A 20 13.52 -1.19 -9.23
CA VAL A 20 12.89 -0.75 -7.98
C VAL A 20 12.06 -1.91 -7.44
N SER A 21 12.34 -2.32 -6.20
CA SER A 21 11.71 -3.46 -5.56
C SER A 21 11.26 -3.10 -4.15
N GLY A 22 10.08 -3.59 -3.77
CA GLY A 22 9.59 -3.53 -2.41
C GLY A 22 10.18 -4.66 -1.58
N ARG A 23 10.48 -4.39 -0.32
CA ARG A 23 10.89 -5.39 0.67
C ARG A 23 9.76 -5.63 1.66
N ILE A 24 9.42 -6.90 1.86
CA ILE A 24 8.36 -7.32 2.77
C ILE A 24 9.02 -8.15 3.86
N LYS A 25 8.86 -7.73 5.12
CA LYS A 25 9.24 -8.54 6.27
C LYS A 25 8.29 -9.74 6.36
N PRO A 26 8.76 -11.00 6.41
CA PRO A 26 7.88 -12.17 6.41
C PRO A 26 6.83 -12.15 7.54
N TYR A 27 7.22 -11.72 8.74
CA TYR A 27 6.29 -11.62 9.88
C TYR A 27 5.35 -10.40 9.84
N TYR A 28 5.45 -9.54 8.82
CA TYR A 28 4.47 -8.47 8.60
C TYR A 28 3.05 -9.04 8.48
N VAL A 29 2.88 -10.12 7.72
CA VAL A 29 1.56 -10.76 7.51
C VAL A 29 1.03 -11.33 8.83
N SER A 30 1.90 -11.99 9.60
CA SER A 30 1.55 -12.51 10.94
C SER A 30 1.07 -11.39 11.88
N ARG A 31 1.71 -10.22 11.84
CA ARG A 31 1.29 -9.07 12.63
C ARG A 31 -0.09 -8.58 12.21
N VAL A 32 -0.31 -8.35 10.91
CA VAL A 32 -1.61 -7.92 10.36
C VAL A 32 -2.71 -8.90 10.75
N LEU A 33 -2.44 -10.21 10.71
CA LEU A 33 -3.39 -11.23 11.14
C LEU A 33 -3.80 -11.06 12.61
N SER A 34 -2.83 -10.81 13.48
CA SER A 34 -3.04 -10.68 14.93
C SER A 34 -3.66 -9.36 15.36
N THR A 35 -3.51 -8.29 14.56
CA THR A 35 -4.05 -6.96 14.87
C THR A 35 -5.34 -6.71 14.10
N ASP A 36 -5.24 -6.45 12.80
CA ASP A 36 -6.32 -5.89 11.98
C ASP A 36 -7.32 -6.97 11.54
N ALA A 37 -6.84 -8.20 11.33
CA ALA A 37 -7.68 -9.30 10.84
C ALA A 37 -8.28 -10.17 11.95
N SER A 38 -8.06 -9.83 13.22
CA SER A 38 -8.59 -10.58 14.37
C SER A 38 -10.03 -10.17 14.76
N GLU A 39 -10.53 -9.08 14.15
CA GLU A 39 -11.88 -8.58 14.37
C GLU A 39 -12.95 -9.56 13.90
N LEU A 40 -13.97 -9.76 14.74
CA LEU A 40 -14.99 -10.77 14.49
C LEU A 40 -15.79 -10.52 13.20
N ALA A 41 -16.10 -9.27 12.87
CA ALA A 41 -16.83 -8.92 11.65
C ALA A 41 -16.06 -9.36 10.39
N THR A 42 -14.76 -9.04 10.34
CA THR A 42 -13.85 -9.42 9.25
C THR A 42 -13.75 -10.93 9.10
N VAL A 43 -13.71 -11.67 10.21
CA VAL A 43 -13.65 -13.14 10.19
C VAL A 43 -14.98 -13.78 9.79
N ILE A 44 -16.12 -13.29 10.28
CA ILE A 44 -17.45 -13.76 9.89
C ILE A 44 -17.62 -13.64 8.37
N HIS A 45 -17.28 -12.47 7.82
CA HIS A 45 -17.28 -12.26 6.38
C HIS A 45 -16.36 -13.27 5.67
N GLY A 46 -15.12 -13.40 6.14
CA GLY A 46 -14.13 -14.35 5.62
C GLY A 46 -14.61 -15.80 5.59
N LEU A 47 -15.21 -16.29 6.68
CA LEU A 47 -15.73 -17.65 6.81
C LEU A 47 -16.88 -17.93 5.83
N ARG A 48 -17.69 -16.91 5.52
CA ARG A 48 -18.84 -17.02 4.58
C ARG A 48 -18.41 -17.04 3.11
N VAL A 49 -17.34 -16.33 2.77
CA VAL A 49 -16.86 -16.23 1.38
C VAL A 49 -15.83 -17.30 1.02
N MET A 50 -15.04 -17.78 1.98
CA MET A 50 -13.97 -18.74 1.73
C MET A 50 -14.44 -20.09 1.18
N ASP A 51 -13.53 -20.85 0.58
CA ASP A 51 -13.73 -22.26 0.28
C ASP A 51 -13.92 -23.08 1.58
N ALA A 52 -15.12 -23.64 1.76
CA ALA A 52 -15.46 -24.41 2.95
C ALA A 52 -14.62 -25.69 3.12
N CYS A 53 -14.04 -26.24 2.04
CA CYS A 53 -13.14 -27.39 2.14
C CYS A 53 -11.81 -27.04 2.83
N LEU A 54 -11.43 -25.76 2.84
CA LEU A 54 -10.25 -25.26 3.56
C LEU A 54 -10.53 -24.95 5.04
N ALA A 55 -11.79 -24.97 5.49
CA ALA A 55 -12.14 -24.59 6.86
C ALA A 55 -11.45 -25.47 7.94
N PRO A 56 -11.29 -26.80 7.77
CA PRO A 56 -10.55 -27.61 8.73
C PRO A 56 -9.04 -27.34 8.79
N TRP A 57 -8.49 -26.58 7.83
CA TRP A 57 -7.10 -26.18 7.81
C TRP A 57 -6.83 -24.88 8.57
N ILE A 58 -7.86 -24.20 9.09
CA ILE A 58 -7.69 -23.11 10.05
C ILE A 58 -6.94 -23.66 11.26
N ALA A 59 -5.82 -23.04 11.60
CA ALA A 59 -4.94 -23.46 12.68
C ALA A 59 -5.62 -23.15 14.02
N SER A 60 -6.48 -24.04 14.47
CA SER A 60 -7.07 -23.97 15.79
C SER A 60 -7.27 -25.35 16.38
N GLN A 61 -6.81 -25.51 17.61
CA GLN A 61 -7.16 -26.66 18.42
C GLN A 61 -8.43 -26.36 19.22
N TYR A 62 -9.56 -26.89 18.75
CA TYR A 62 -10.87 -26.59 19.32
C TYR A 62 -10.99 -27.04 20.78
N CYS A 63 -11.58 -26.19 21.60
CA CYS A 63 -11.88 -26.43 23.01
C CYS A 63 -13.34 -26.86 23.20
N TRP A 64 -14.24 -26.32 22.38
CA TRP A 64 -15.68 -26.61 22.42
C TRP A 64 -16.26 -26.71 21.02
N LEU A 65 -17.31 -27.51 20.90
CA LEU A 65 -18.09 -27.60 19.66
C LEU A 65 -19.05 -26.42 19.53
N ASP A 66 -19.66 -25.99 20.63
CA ASP A 66 -20.69 -24.96 20.71
C ASP A 66 -20.28 -23.76 21.58
N PHE A 67 -20.81 -22.57 21.29
CA PHE A 67 -20.57 -21.35 22.08
C PHE A 67 -21.09 -21.47 23.52
N GLY A 68 -22.10 -22.32 23.74
CA GLY A 68 -22.62 -22.65 25.07
C GLY A 68 -21.69 -23.52 25.91
N LYS A 69 -20.54 -23.96 25.37
CA LYS A 69 -19.54 -24.82 26.03
C LYS A 69 -20.09 -26.15 26.52
N LYS A 70 -21.20 -26.62 25.92
CA LYS A 70 -21.87 -27.86 26.35
C LYS A 70 -21.11 -29.10 25.94
N TRP A 71 -20.47 -29.06 24.77
CA TRP A 71 -19.70 -30.17 24.21
C TRP A 71 -18.23 -29.78 24.21
N GLU A 72 -17.46 -30.48 25.04
CA GLU A 72 -16.02 -30.22 25.16
C GLU A 72 -15.25 -31.07 24.13
N MET A 73 -14.17 -30.51 23.60
CA MET A 73 -13.40 -31.12 22.50
C MET A 73 -11.91 -31.29 22.78
N ALA A 74 -11.36 -30.69 23.85
CA ALA A 74 -9.92 -30.77 24.08
C ALA A 74 -9.47 -32.24 24.23
N ASN A 75 -8.29 -32.55 23.69
CA ASN A 75 -7.75 -33.91 23.70
C ASN A 75 -7.30 -34.41 25.09
N SER A 76 -7.00 -33.50 26.03
CA SER A 76 -6.65 -33.82 27.42
C SER A 76 -7.48 -33.02 28.43
N ALA A 77 -7.62 -33.54 29.65
CA ALA A 77 -8.34 -32.84 30.72
C ALA A 77 -7.59 -31.56 31.16
N ALA A 78 -6.26 -31.61 31.24
CA ALA A 78 -5.43 -30.46 31.56
C ALA A 78 -5.59 -29.35 30.50
N ARG A 79 -5.61 -29.72 29.22
CA ARG A 79 -5.90 -28.77 28.15
C ARG A 79 -7.30 -28.19 28.24
N GLN A 80 -8.32 -28.99 28.57
CA GLN A 80 -9.69 -28.48 28.74
C GLN A 80 -9.77 -27.41 29.85
N ILE A 81 -9.03 -27.58 30.95
CA ILE A 81 -8.92 -26.59 32.01
C ILE A 81 -8.22 -25.33 31.49
N ARG A 82 -7.11 -25.48 30.75
CA ARG A 82 -6.40 -24.35 30.13
C ARG A 82 -7.30 -23.57 29.16
N CYS A 83 -8.10 -24.26 28.35
CA CYS A 83 -9.11 -23.65 27.49
C CYS A 83 -10.09 -22.76 28.29
N ALA A 84 -10.66 -23.30 29.37
CA ALA A 84 -11.62 -22.57 30.20
C ALA A 84 -11.00 -21.31 30.82
N ASN A 85 -9.75 -21.40 31.28
CA ASN A 85 -9.05 -20.31 31.94
C ASN A 85 -8.58 -19.22 30.96
N ASN A 86 -8.06 -19.59 29.79
CA ASN A 86 -7.31 -18.67 28.94
C ASN A 86 -7.98 -18.33 27.61
N TYR A 87 -8.86 -19.19 27.07
CA TYR A 87 -9.34 -19.07 25.68
C TYR A 87 -10.84 -18.85 25.54
N SER A 88 -11.57 -18.75 26.65
CA SER A 88 -13.03 -18.67 26.63
C SER A 88 -13.59 -17.47 25.85
N THR A 89 -12.84 -16.38 25.69
CA THR A 89 -13.25 -15.19 24.91
C THR A 89 -12.79 -15.21 23.44
N ASN A 90 -12.02 -16.22 23.03
CA ASN A 90 -11.51 -16.36 21.67
C ASN A 90 -12.46 -17.21 20.83
N ALA A 91 -13.09 -16.63 19.81
CA ALA A 91 -14.03 -17.33 18.94
C ALA A 91 -13.39 -18.50 18.16
N ALA A 92 -12.08 -18.44 17.91
CA ALA A 92 -11.38 -19.47 17.13
C ALA A 92 -11.40 -20.86 17.78
N VAL A 93 -11.49 -20.95 19.12
CA VAL A 93 -11.49 -22.25 19.81
C VAL A 93 -12.87 -22.92 19.89
N TYR A 94 -13.88 -22.31 19.27
CA TYR A 94 -15.25 -22.83 19.18
C TYR A 94 -15.54 -23.25 17.75
N LEU A 95 -15.80 -24.54 17.52
CA LEU A 95 -16.06 -25.03 16.16
C LEU A 95 -17.37 -24.48 15.56
N GLU A 96 -18.34 -24.11 16.41
CA GLU A 96 -19.58 -23.41 16.01
C GLU A 96 -19.31 -22.14 15.20
N SER A 97 -18.22 -21.41 15.50
CA SER A 97 -17.85 -20.21 14.74
C SER A 97 -17.71 -20.49 13.24
N VAL A 98 -17.01 -21.58 12.91
CA VAL A 98 -16.80 -22.04 11.54
C VAL A 98 -18.08 -22.64 10.97
N LEU A 99 -18.69 -23.59 11.69
CA LEU A 99 -19.84 -24.36 11.22
C LEU A 99 -21.07 -23.49 10.90
N ARG A 100 -21.26 -22.36 11.60
CA ARG A 100 -22.38 -21.45 11.31
C ARG A 100 -22.19 -20.61 10.05
N ASN A 101 -20.95 -20.44 9.60
CA ASN A 101 -20.62 -19.44 8.59
C ASN A 101 -20.19 -20.04 7.25
N VAL A 102 -19.60 -21.23 7.26
CA VAL A 102 -19.17 -21.88 6.01
C VAL A 102 -20.33 -22.46 5.22
N LYS A 103 -20.15 -22.58 3.91
CA LYS A 103 -21.14 -23.17 2.99
C LYS A 103 -21.25 -24.68 3.19
N TRP A 104 -22.28 -25.13 3.89
CA TRP A 104 -22.51 -26.54 4.21
C TRP A 104 -22.50 -27.53 3.04
N PRO A 105 -23.10 -27.23 1.86
CA PRO A 105 -23.03 -28.15 0.73
C PRO A 105 -21.58 -28.46 0.30
N GLN A 106 -20.72 -27.44 0.29
CA GLN A 106 -19.30 -27.56 -0.04
C GLN A 106 -18.50 -28.22 1.09
N LEU A 107 -18.79 -27.88 2.35
CA LEU A 107 -18.16 -28.55 3.50
C LEU A 107 -18.46 -30.06 3.47
N LYS A 108 -19.71 -30.44 3.20
CA LYS A 108 -20.13 -31.85 3.14
C LYS A 108 -19.47 -32.62 2.01
N SER A 109 -19.22 -32.01 0.84
CA SER A 109 -18.57 -32.71 -0.27
C SER A 109 -17.14 -33.14 0.04
N CYS A 110 -16.44 -32.42 0.93
CA CYS A 110 -15.06 -32.72 1.31
C CYS A 110 -14.94 -33.46 2.65
N TRP A 111 -15.77 -33.11 3.63
CA TRP A 111 -15.60 -33.53 5.04
C TRP A 111 -16.86 -34.14 5.66
N GLY A 112 -17.94 -34.34 4.89
CA GLY A 112 -19.24 -34.78 5.41
C GLY A 112 -19.17 -36.06 6.26
N THR A 113 -18.56 -37.12 5.71
CA THR A 113 -18.38 -38.39 6.42
C THR A 113 -17.60 -38.20 7.72
N SER A 114 -16.52 -37.43 7.70
CA SER A 114 -15.69 -37.19 8.90
C SER A 114 -16.43 -36.39 9.97
N LEU A 115 -17.21 -35.38 9.57
CA LEU A 115 -18.03 -34.58 10.49
C LEU A 115 -19.16 -35.41 11.11
N ASP A 116 -19.78 -36.29 10.33
CA ASP A 116 -20.83 -37.19 10.81
C ASP A 116 -20.28 -38.23 11.79
N VAL A 117 -19.09 -38.79 11.54
CA VAL A 117 -18.41 -39.70 12.48
C VAL A 117 -18.00 -38.95 13.76
N ALA A 118 -17.34 -37.80 13.62
CA ALA A 118 -16.81 -37.05 14.76
C ALA A 118 -17.91 -36.47 15.67
N PHE A 119 -18.99 -35.95 15.08
CA PHE A 119 -20.03 -35.18 15.79
C PHE A 119 -21.45 -35.62 15.48
N GLY A 120 -21.82 -35.80 14.21
CA GLY A 120 -23.22 -36.04 13.81
C GLY A 120 -23.85 -37.26 14.50
N SER A 121 -23.19 -38.41 14.41
CA SER A 121 -23.61 -39.66 15.05
C SER A 121 -23.64 -39.54 16.59
N PRO A 122 -22.58 -39.06 17.27
CA PRO A 122 -22.61 -38.77 18.70
C PRO A 122 -23.75 -37.87 19.16
N LEU A 123 -24.00 -36.77 18.44
CA LEU A 123 -25.04 -35.80 18.76
C LEU A 123 -26.46 -36.34 18.51
N SER A 124 -26.64 -37.20 17.50
CA SER A 124 -27.94 -37.80 17.20
C SER A 124 -28.52 -38.63 18.36
N ARG A 125 -27.64 -39.18 19.21
CA ARG A 125 -28.02 -39.96 20.41
C ARG A 125 -28.58 -39.09 21.53
N LYS A 126 -28.43 -37.76 21.47
CA LYS A 126 -28.92 -36.81 22.49
C LYS A 126 -29.94 -35.88 21.85
N LYS A 127 -31.17 -35.82 22.40
CA LYS A 127 -32.29 -35.03 21.83
C LYS A 127 -31.90 -33.58 21.51
N ASN A 128 -31.28 -32.87 22.44
CA ASN A 128 -30.85 -31.48 22.24
C ASN A 128 -29.65 -31.36 21.28
N GLY A 129 -28.85 -32.43 21.12
CA GLY A 129 -27.71 -32.48 20.20
C GLY A 129 -28.15 -32.57 18.74
N ALA A 130 -29.13 -33.44 18.46
CA ALA A 130 -29.70 -33.58 17.12
C ALA A 130 -30.31 -32.27 16.60
N SER A 131 -31.07 -31.56 17.46
CA SER A 131 -31.65 -30.25 17.12
C SER A 131 -30.58 -29.19 16.85
N TRP A 132 -29.53 -29.12 17.68
CA TRP A 132 -28.43 -28.17 17.48
C TRP A 132 -27.65 -28.47 16.19
N TRP A 133 -27.36 -29.74 15.89
CA TRP A 133 -26.66 -30.16 14.68
C TRP A 133 -27.43 -29.81 13.40
N ALA A 134 -28.75 -29.92 13.41
CA ALA A 134 -29.60 -29.50 12.29
C ALA A 134 -29.66 -27.97 12.16
N LEU A 135 -29.69 -27.24 13.28
CA LEU A 135 -29.76 -25.78 13.29
C LEU A 135 -28.47 -25.15 12.78
N VAL A 136 -27.30 -25.62 13.23
CA VAL A 136 -25.99 -25.09 12.79
C VAL A 136 -25.79 -25.26 11.28
N GLN A 137 -26.43 -26.27 10.68
CA GLN A 137 -26.41 -26.55 9.24
C GLN A 137 -27.25 -25.61 8.37
N SER A 138 -28.16 -24.85 8.96
CA SER A 138 -29.19 -24.08 8.25
C SER A 138 -29.20 -22.59 8.63
N VAL A 139 -28.12 -22.09 9.24
CA VAL A 139 -27.97 -20.69 9.61
C VAL A 139 -28.00 -19.80 8.35
N SER A 140 -28.85 -18.77 8.39
CA SER A 140 -29.07 -17.82 7.29
C SER A 140 -29.09 -16.36 7.77
N THR A 141 -28.50 -16.09 8.94
CA THR A 141 -28.40 -14.76 9.55
C THR A 141 -27.57 -13.79 8.71
N SER A 142 -27.86 -12.50 8.80
CA SER A 142 -26.96 -11.46 8.29
C SER A 142 -25.63 -11.43 9.07
N GLU A 143 -24.58 -10.84 8.50
CA GLU A 143 -23.27 -10.75 9.18
C GLU A 143 -23.36 -9.94 10.48
N ALA A 144 -24.20 -8.90 10.51
CA ALA A 144 -24.44 -8.08 11.70
C ALA A 144 -25.18 -8.84 12.81
N GLU A 145 -26.19 -9.64 12.46
CA GLU A 145 -26.89 -10.51 13.43
C GLU A 145 -25.96 -11.60 13.96
N GLU A 146 -25.12 -12.18 13.11
CA GLU A 146 -24.15 -13.20 13.51
C GLU A 146 -23.10 -12.62 14.46
N LEU A 147 -22.62 -11.40 14.20
CA LEU A 147 -21.73 -10.68 15.11
C LEU A 147 -22.37 -10.46 16.49
N ASN A 148 -23.63 -10.03 16.52
CA ASN A 148 -24.38 -9.85 17.75
C ASN A 148 -24.57 -11.18 18.50
N TYR A 149 -24.82 -12.28 17.77
CA TYR A 149 -24.89 -13.61 18.34
C TYR A 149 -23.56 -13.99 19.01
N TRP A 150 -22.41 -13.82 18.34
CA TRP A 150 -21.09 -14.12 18.92
C TRP A 150 -20.81 -13.26 20.16
N SER A 151 -21.13 -11.97 20.09
CA SER A 151 -20.96 -11.03 21.22
C SER A 151 -21.84 -11.39 22.42
N SER A 152 -23.02 -11.98 22.20
CA SER A 152 -23.89 -12.44 23.28
C SER A 152 -23.27 -13.56 24.15
N PHE A 153 -22.30 -14.30 23.59
CA PHE A 153 -21.51 -15.30 24.32
C PHE A 153 -20.19 -14.75 24.89
N GLY A 154 -19.95 -13.43 24.80
CA GLY A 154 -18.75 -12.77 25.33
C GLY A 154 -17.49 -13.02 24.50
N LEU A 155 -17.63 -13.42 23.22
CA LEU A 155 -16.52 -13.58 22.30
C LEU A 155 -16.02 -12.21 21.83
N LYS A 156 -14.69 -12.02 21.79
CA LYS A 156 -14.08 -10.70 21.53
C LYS A 156 -13.15 -10.65 20.32
N ALA A 157 -12.47 -11.76 20.03
CA ALA A 157 -11.49 -11.83 18.95
C ALA A 157 -11.44 -13.25 18.39
N TYR A 158 -10.90 -13.39 17.19
CA TYR A 158 -10.64 -14.69 16.56
C TYR A 158 -9.14 -14.83 16.29
N LEU A 159 -8.45 -15.51 17.20
CA LEU A 159 -7.00 -15.67 17.18
C LEU A 159 -6.63 -17.14 16.93
N THR A 160 -6.00 -17.40 15.80
CA THR A 160 -5.50 -18.72 15.40
C THR A 160 -4.18 -19.07 16.08
N ASP A 161 -3.88 -20.36 16.12
CA ASP A 161 -2.63 -20.90 16.62
C ASP A 161 -1.48 -20.59 15.66
N TRP A 162 -0.29 -20.41 16.23
CA TRP A 162 0.93 -20.36 15.45
C TRP A 162 1.23 -21.74 14.86
N GLN A 163 1.74 -21.75 13.63
CA GLN A 163 2.13 -22.98 12.95
C GLN A 163 3.15 -22.67 11.85
N ASN A 164 3.76 -23.72 11.29
CA ASN A 164 4.68 -23.62 10.14
C ASN A 164 4.40 -24.60 8.98
N TYR A 165 3.27 -25.29 9.00
CA TYR A 165 2.80 -26.13 7.89
C TYR A 165 2.11 -25.34 6.78
N LYS A 166 1.92 -24.03 6.95
CA LYS A 166 1.48 -23.10 5.92
C LYS A 166 2.04 -21.70 6.13
N SER A 167 2.29 -21.01 5.03
CA SER A 167 2.55 -19.58 5.00
C SER A 167 1.24 -18.83 4.71
N ILE A 168 1.03 -17.69 5.36
CA ILE A 168 -0.15 -16.86 5.14
C ILE A 168 0.22 -15.78 4.13
N GLY A 169 -0.56 -15.68 3.06
CA GLY A 169 -0.36 -14.69 2.01
C GLY A 169 -1.04 -13.35 2.30
N ILE A 170 -0.53 -12.29 1.68
CA ILE A 170 -1.17 -10.97 1.67
C ILE A 170 -1.12 -10.36 0.26
N ILE A 171 -2.23 -9.77 -0.15
CA ILE A 171 -2.29 -8.83 -1.27
C ILE A 171 -2.59 -7.48 -0.65
N ASP A 172 -1.61 -6.58 -0.63
CA ASP A 172 -1.74 -5.25 -0.05
C ASP A 172 -1.61 -4.20 -1.16
N THR A 173 -2.62 -3.36 -1.30
CA THR A 173 -2.68 -2.34 -2.35
C THR A 173 -2.86 -0.94 -1.74
N PHE A 174 -2.43 0.09 -2.45
CA PHE A 174 -2.78 1.48 -2.13
C PHE A 174 -3.41 2.16 -3.35
N GLY A 175 -4.38 3.03 -3.12
CA GLY A 175 -5.05 3.77 -4.18
C GLY A 175 -4.27 5.01 -4.59
N ILE A 176 -4.22 5.33 -5.88
CA ILE A 176 -3.84 6.65 -6.37
C ILE A 176 -5.07 7.32 -6.97
N GLN A 177 -5.50 8.42 -6.37
CA GLN A 177 -6.65 9.20 -6.85
C GLN A 177 -6.20 10.32 -7.79
N ASN A 178 -6.78 10.35 -8.98
CA ASN A 178 -6.55 11.41 -9.98
C ASN A 178 -7.55 12.57 -9.85
N ALA A 179 -7.42 13.60 -10.70
CA ALA A 179 -8.32 14.76 -10.69
C ALA A 179 -9.78 14.44 -11.07
N PHE A 180 -10.06 13.29 -11.70
CA PHE A 180 -11.42 12.85 -11.99
C PHE A 180 -12.09 12.16 -10.78
N GLY A 181 -11.37 12.00 -9.66
CA GLY A 181 -11.86 11.23 -8.51
C GLY A 181 -11.76 9.72 -8.70
N LEU A 182 -11.13 9.24 -9.77
CA LEU A 182 -10.91 7.82 -10.00
C LEU A 182 -9.70 7.34 -9.19
N VAL A 183 -9.87 6.21 -8.50
CA VAL A 183 -8.84 5.57 -7.69
C VAL A 183 -8.28 4.36 -8.44
N TYR A 184 -6.97 4.35 -8.67
CA TYR A 184 -6.27 3.23 -9.28
C TYR A 184 -5.49 2.46 -8.20
N PRO A 185 -5.77 1.16 -7.99
CA PRO A 185 -5.03 0.36 -7.02
C PRO A 185 -3.64 0.03 -7.56
N MET A 186 -2.63 0.20 -6.72
CA MET A 186 -1.24 -0.15 -6.96
C MET A 186 -0.81 -1.18 -5.92
N THR A 187 -0.16 -2.26 -6.35
CA THR A 187 0.29 -3.32 -5.46
C THR A 187 1.50 -2.85 -4.64
N LEU A 188 1.34 -2.81 -3.32
CA LEU A 188 2.41 -2.49 -2.37
C LEU A 188 3.16 -3.76 -1.95
N LYS A 189 2.41 -4.82 -1.63
CA LYS A 189 2.96 -6.09 -1.16
C LYS A 189 2.16 -7.24 -1.74
N TYR A 190 2.87 -8.31 -2.09
CA TYR A 190 2.28 -9.51 -2.65
C TYR A 190 3.00 -10.75 -2.15
N THR A 191 2.28 -11.60 -1.43
CA THR A 191 2.67 -12.97 -1.09
C THR A 191 1.47 -13.90 -1.20
N ASN A 192 1.71 -15.14 -1.60
CA ASN A 192 0.67 -16.17 -1.70
C ASN A 192 0.66 -17.06 -0.46
N GLY A 193 -0.54 -17.41 0.00
CA GLY A 193 -0.71 -18.48 0.98
C GLY A 193 -0.32 -19.82 0.37
N THR A 194 0.54 -20.57 1.05
CA THR A 194 1.03 -21.86 0.58
C THR A 194 1.05 -22.89 1.72
N LEU A 195 0.66 -24.12 1.43
CA LEU A 195 0.87 -25.26 2.34
C LEU A 195 2.30 -25.79 2.16
N ASN A 196 2.92 -26.18 3.27
CA ASN A 196 4.24 -26.81 3.32
C ASN A 196 4.18 -28.01 4.28
N LEU A 197 3.44 -29.04 3.90
CA LEU A 197 3.21 -30.21 4.75
C LEU A 197 4.46 -31.09 4.90
N ASP A 198 5.36 -31.10 3.92
CA ASP A 198 6.57 -31.93 3.93
C ASP A 198 7.68 -31.36 4.83
N GLY A 199 7.80 -30.03 4.88
CA GLY A 199 8.85 -29.33 5.64
C GLY A 199 8.44 -28.84 7.03
N GLN A 200 7.21 -29.10 7.46
CA GLN A 200 6.68 -28.59 8.73
C GLN A 200 7.23 -29.31 9.95
N THR A 201 7.30 -28.60 11.07
CA THR A 201 7.76 -29.16 12.36
C THR A 201 6.76 -28.94 13.49
N SER A 202 5.80 -28.03 13.32
CA SER A 202 4.81 -27.60 14.32
C SER A 202 3.70 -28.62 14.60
N MET A 203 3.40 -29.55 13.69
CA MET A 203 2.31 -30.54 13.88
C MET A 203 2.56 -31.51 15.05
N LYS A 204 3.79 -31.57 15.59
CA LYS A 204 4.09 -32.28 16.85
C LYS A 204 3.37 -31.66 18.05
N MET A 205 3.08 -30.35 18.00
CA MET A 205 2.36 -29.63 19.06
C MET A 205 0.86 -29.84 18.93
N TYR A 206 0.33 -29.63 17.73
CA TYR A 206 -1.00 -30.06 17.29
C TYR A 206 -1.05 -30.08 15.76
N TRP A 207 -1.59 -31.16 15.17
CA TRP A 207 -1.52 -31.41 13.73
C TRP A 207 -2.68 -30.83 12.90
N GLY A 208 -3.56 -30.04 13.52
CA GLY A 208 -4.70 -29.42 12.86
C GLY A 208 -5.97 -30.28 12.83
N PHE A 209 -7.12 -29.61 12.69
CA PHE A 209 -8.43 -30.26 12.73
C PHE A 209 -8.72 -31.12 11.48
N ALA A 210 -8.18 -30.72 10.32
CA ALA A 210 -8.19 -31.56 9.12
C ALA A 210 -7.62 -32.97 9.38
N SER A 211 -6.54 -33.05 10.15
CA SER A 211 -5.89 -34.31 10.53
C SER A 211 -6.75 -35.10 11.54
N ASP A 212 -7.41 -34.43 12.49
CA ASP A 212 -8.38 -35.09 13.39
C ASP A 212 -9.55 -35.72 12.61
N LEU A 213 -10.11 -34.98 11.64
CA LEU A 213 -11.20 -35.45 10.78
C LEU A 213 -10.78 -36.63 9.88
N TRP A 214 -9.57 -36.57 9.33
CA TRP A 214 -9.00 -37.71 8.60
C TRP A 214 -8.83 -38.91 9.53
N ALA A 215 -8.26 -38.72 10.72
CA ALA A 215 -7.94 -39.79 11.64
C ALA A 215 -9.19 -40.56 12.09
N VAL A 216 -10.29 -39.88 12.40
CA VAL A 216 -11.53 -40.57 12.80
C VAL A 216 -12.18 -41.39 11.69
N THR A 217 -11.83 -41.14 10.42
CA THR A 217 -12.39 -41.88 9.27
C THR A 217 -11.45 -42.89 8.62
N SER A 218 -10.15 -42.76 8.83
CA SER A 218 -9.19 -43.68 8.22
C SER A 218 -9.00 -44.92 9.08
N SER A 219 -9.28 -46.10 8.51
CA SER A 219 -9.16 -47.40 9.19
C SER A 219 -7.72 -47.77 9.58
N SER A 220 -6.72 -47.06 9.04
CA SER A 220 -5.32 -47.24 9.40
C SER A 220 -4.93 -46.55 10.71
N THR A 221 -5.76 -45.63 11.20
CA THR A 221 -5.48 -44.93 12.44
C THR A 221 -6.20 -45.58 13.59
N SER A 222 -5.64 -45.43 14.79
CA SER A 222 -6.30 -45.92 15.98
C SER A 222 -7.61 -45.15 16.24
N MET A 223 -7.76 -43.89 15.79
CA MET A 223 -8.95 -43.06 16.02
C MET A 223 -10.16 -43.45 15.17
N TYR A 224 -10.06 -44.47 14.30
CA TYR A 224 -11.13 -44.88 13.41
C TYR A 224 -12.47 -45.11 14.15
N GLY A 225 -13.52 -44.43 13.68
CA GLY A 225 -14.87 -44.49 14.23
C GLY A 225 -15.07 -43.77 15.57
N ALA A 226 -14.06 -43.03 16.05
CA ALA A 226 -14.14 -42.33 17.32
C ALA A 226 -14.83 -40.96 17.21
N SER A 227 -15.43 -40.52 18.33
CA SER A 227 -15.98 -39.18 18.48
C SER A 227 -14.90 -38.19 18.94
N LEU A 228 -15.04 -36.92 18.56
CA LEU A 228 -14.22 -35.81 19.06
C LEU A 228 -14.90 -35.04 20.21
N ILE A 229 -16.01 -35.56 20.76
CA ILE A 229 -16.72 -35.00 21.92
C ILE A 229 -16.28 -35.74 23.19
N ARG A 230 -15.70 -35.02 24.16
CA ARG A 230 -15.16 -35.60 25.41
C ARG A 230 -16.21 -36.37 26.21
N GLN A 231 -17.45 -35.90 26.22
CA GLN A 231 -18.55 -36.54 26.97
C GLN A 231 -19.18 -37.74 26.25
N ASP A 232 -18.63 -38.17 25.11
CA ASP A 232 -19.08 -39.37 24.40
C ASP A 232 -18.33 -40.62 24.86
N ALA A 233 -19.00 -41.77 24.88
CA ALA A 233 -18.38 -43.04 25.28
C ALA A 233 -17.28 -43.50 24.30
N LEU A 234 -17.35 -43.07 23.04
CA LEU A 234 -16.37 -43.39 21.99
C LEU A 234 -15.39 -42.24 21.75
N PHE A 235 -15.14 -41.39 22.76
CA PHE A 235 -14.21 -40.28 22.62
C PHE A 235 -12.80 -40.77 22.25
N ALA A 236 -12.21 -40.15 21.22
CA ALA A 236 -10.94 -40.59 20.61
C ALA A 236 -9.77 -40.67 21.59
N PHE A 237 -9.76 -39.84 22.64
CA PHE A 237 -8.70 -39.77 23.64
C PHE A 237 -9.12 -40.30 25.02
N ALA A 238 -10.17 -41.13 25.09
CA ALA A 238 -10.61 -41.74 26.36
C ALA A 238 -9.57 -42.74 26.90
N ASN A 239 -9.05 -43.61 26.03
CA ASN A 239 -8.12 -44.69 26.41
C ASN A 239 -6.73 -44.52 25.79
N ARG A 240 -6.42 -43.34 25.25
CA ARG A 240 -5.13 -43.05 24.60
C ARG A 240 -4.85 -41.55 24.58
N THR A 241 -3.60 -41.19 24.38
CA THR A 241 -3.17 -39.79 24.31
C THR A 241 -3.00 -39.35 22.86
N MET A 242 -3.09 -38.04 22.62
CA MET A 242 -2.75 -37.47 21.32
C MET A 242 -1.30 -37.82 20.90
N GLU A 243 -0.35 -37.78 21.84
CA GLU A 243 1.04 -38.20 21.61
C GLU A 243 1.14 -39.62 21.04
N SER A 244 0.36 -40.57 21.57
CA SER A 244 0.38 -41.96 21.06
C SER A 244 -0.12 -42.08 19.61
N VAL A 245 -1.08 -41.23 19.22
CA VAL A 245 -1.60 -41.17 17.84
C VAL A 245 -0.56 -40.55 16.90
N LEU A 246 0.12 -39.48 17.34
CA LEU A 246 1.21 -38.85 16.58
C LEU A 246 2.37 -39.82 16.34
N VAL A 247 2.68 -40.68 17.32
CA VAL A 247 3.68 -41.74 17.18
C VAL A 247 3.21 -42.83 16.21
N GLN A 248 1.94 -43.24 16.29
CA GLN A 248 1.38 -44.25 15.37
C GLN A 248 1.43 -43.81 13.90
N ASN A 249 1.14 -42.53 13.63
CA ASN A 249 1.19 -41.98 12.26
C ASN A 249 2.62 -41.61 11.81
N GLY A 250 3.60 -41.64 12.72
CA GLY A 250 4.99 -41.29 12.39
C GLY A 250 5.28 -39.79 12.33
N THR A 251 4.38 -38.93 12.80
CA THR A 251 4.67 -37.49 13.01
C THR A 251 5.78 -37.30 14.04
N ILE A 252 5.85 -38.21 15.01
CA ILE A 252 6.95 -38.33 15.98
C ILE A 252 7.48 -39.76 15.89
N LEU A 253 8.78 -39.93 15.65
CA LEU A 253 9.37 -41.26 15.63
C LEU A 253 9.55 -41.76 17.07
N SER A 254 9.16 -43.01 17.34
CA SER A 254 9.33 -43.63 18.66
C SER A 254 10.79 -43.60 19.15
N SER A 255 11.74 -43.66 18.22
CA SER A 255 13.18 -43.56 18.49
C SER A 255 13.61 -42.19 19.04
N ASP A 256 12.88 -41.12 18.72
CA ASP A 256 13.20 -39.76 19.16
C ASP A 256 12.75 -39.51 20.61
N LEU A 257 11.81 -40.31 21.12
CA LEU A 257 11.35 -40.26 22.52
C LEU A 257 12.30 -40.98 23.49
N LYS A 258 13.56 -41.20 23.11
CA LYS A 258 14.57 -41.89 23.93
C LYS A 258 14.84 -41.15 25.24
N ARG A 259 15.19 -41.92 26.27
CA ARG A 259 15.50 -41.40 27.61
C ARG A 259 16.70 -40.45 27.54
N GLY A 260 16.53 -39.23 28.06
CA GLY A 260 17.61 -38.23 28.13
C GLY A 260 17.83 -37.40 26.84
N GLY A 261 17.04 -37.61 25.78
CA GLY A 261 17.06 -36.75 24.59
C GLY A 261 16.29 -35.43 24.75
N ALA A 262 16.42 -34.52 23.78
CA ALA A 262 15.76 -33.22 23.74
C ALA A 262 14.24 -33.32 23.85
N TYR A 263 13.61 -34.26 23.15
CA TYR A 263 12.15 -34.49 23.28
C TYR A 263 11.74 -35.01 24.65
N THR A 264 12.59 -35.74 25.36
CA THR A 264 12.31 -36.12 26.75
C THR A 264 12.34 -34.90 27.66
N ILE A 265 13.28 -33.98 27.45
CA ILE A 265 13.34 -32.71 28.19
C ILE A 265 12.16 -31.80 27.84
N PHE A 266 11.77 -31.74 26.57
CA PHE A 266 10.57 -31.05 26.14
C PHE A 266 9.33 -31.57 26.89
N ARG A 267 9.13 -32.90 26.94
CA ARG A 267 8.00 -33.53 27.64
C ARG A 267 7.99 -33.25 29.13
N LYS A 268 9.16 -33.25 29.77
CA LYS A 268 9.29 -32.86 31.19
C LYS A 268 8.97 -31.39 31.43
N THR A 269 9.21 -30.53 30.45
CA THR A 269 9.04 -29.08 30.58
C THR A 269 7.60 -28.66 30.29
N PHE A 270 7.00 -29.16 29.20
CA PHE A 270 5.69 -28.70 28.71
C PHE A 270 4.57 -29.73 28.91
N GLY A 271 4.89 -31.01 29.00
CA GLY A 271 3.91 -32.10 28.96
C GLY A 271 3.93 -32.85 27.62
N PRO A 272 2.94 -33.73 27.37
CA PRO A 272 2.93 -34.59 26.18
C PRO A 272 2.75 -33.80 24.89
N PHE A 273 3.36 -34.29 23.81
CA PHE A 273 3.12 -33.77 22.46
C PHE A 273 1.64 -33.91 22.05
N GLY A 274 1.20 -33.09 21.11
CA GLY A 274 -0.21 -33.04 20.69
C GLY A 274 -1.13 -32.21 21.57
N SER A 275 -0.72 -31.84 22.79
CA SER A 275 -1.52 -31.06 23.75
C SER A 275 -0.89 -29.71 24.12
N VAL A 276 -0.02 -29.19 23.26
CA VAL A 276 0.69 -27.92 23.46
C VAL A 276 0.14 -26.89 22.47
N ASP A 277 -0.40 -25.79 22.98
CA ASP A 277 -0.88 -24.71 22.13
C ASP A 277 0.29 -23.77 21.78
N LEU A 278 0.41 -23.39 20.51
CA LEU A 278 1.39 -22.41 20.06
C LEU A 278 0.67 -21.09 19.79
N LYS A 279 1.05 -20.02 20.49
CA LYS A 279 0.43 -18.69 20.33
C LYS A 279 1.46 -17.65 19.94
N ARG A 280 1.09 -16.70 19.07
CA ARG A 280 1.92 -15.52 18.83
C ARG A 280 1.77 -14.54 19.98
N VAL A 281 2.89 -14.04 20.50
CA VAL A 281 2.88 -12.97 21.50
C VAL A 281 2.91 -11.63 20.76
N PRO A 282 1.94 -10.72 20.99
CA PRO A 282 1.95 -9.41 20.37
C PRO A 282 3.11 -8.56 20.92
N VAL A 283 3.67 -7.70 20.07
CA VAL A 283 4.70 -6.75 20.51
C VAL A 283 4.08 -5.77 21.51
N PRO A 284 4.70 -5.52 22.69
CA PRO A 284 4.25 -4.50 23.62
C PRO A 284 4.10 -3.13 22.96
N GLN A 285 3.02 -2.42 23.29
CA GLN A 285 2.78 -1.08 22.74
C GLN A 285 3.91 -0.11 23.09
N SER A 286 4.51 -0.23 24.28
CA SER A 286 5.67 0.57 24.70
C SER A 286 6.89 0.38 23.78
N LEU A 287 7.18 -0.87 23.38
CA LEU A 287 8.28 -1.20 22.47
C LEU A 287 8.00 -0.70 21.05
N LEU A 288 6.75 -0.82 20.57
CA LEU A 288 6.35 -0.25 19.28
C LEU A 288 6.47 1.28 19.26
N LEU A 289 6.03 1.95 20.33
CA LEU A 289 6.13 3.40 20.46
C LEU A 289 7.59 3.86 20.50
N PHE A 290 8.45 3.16 21.24
CA PHE A 290 9.90 3.46 21.25
C PHE A 290 10.51 3.31 19.86
N ALA A 291 10.28 2.19 19.18
CA ALA A 291 10.84 1.94 17.85
C ALA A 291 10.33 2.94 16.80
N SER A 292 9.03 3.29 16.84
CA SER A 292 8.44 4.29 15.95
C SER A 292 9.01 5.68 16.22
N GLN A 293 8.99 6.13 17.48
CA GLN A 293 9.50 7.45 17.85
C GLN A 293 10.99 7.60 17.55
N PHE A 294 11.79 6.54 17.78
CA PHE A 294 13.20 6.53 17.40
C PHE A 294 13.36 6.70 15.88
N SER A 295 12.61 5.94 15.07
CA SER A 295 12.68 6.03 13.61
C SER A 295 12.28 7.41 13.10
N ASP A 296 11.19 7.97 13.62
CA ASP A 296 10.69 9.30 13.23
C ASP A 296 11.71 10.40 13.60
N SER A 297 12.23 10.34 14.83
CA SER A 297 13.20 11.32 15.32
C SER A 297 14.54 11.23 14.58
N LEU A 298 15.01 10.01 14.27
CA LEU A 298 16.23 9.80 13.49
C LEU A 298 16.07 10.40 12.08
N SER A 299 14.96 10.10 11.41
CA SER A 299 14.67 10.66 10.08
C SER A 299 14.63 12.19 10.11
N GLU A 300 14.00 12.78 11.12
CA GLU A 300 13.98 14.23 11.31
C GLU A 300 15.38 14.83 11.50
N GLN A 301 16.26 14.20 12.29
CA GLN A 301 17.64 14.68 12.47
C GLN A 301 18.46 14.59 11.17
N LEU A 302 18.28 13.52 10.38
CA LEU A 302 18.97 13.35 9.09
C LEU A 302 18.60 14.46 8.08
N VAL A 303 17.37 14.98 8.14
CA VAL A 303 16.92 16.10 7.31
C VAL A 303 17.47 17.42 7.80
N ARG A 304 17.35 17.68 9.11
CA ARG A 304 17.67 18.99 9.67
C ARG A 304 19.16 19.29 9.70
N SER A 305 20.01 18.27 9.84
CA SER A 305 21.45 18.44 10.00
C SER A 305 22.26 17.68 8.96
N THR A 306 22.87 18.41 8.03
CA THR A 306 23.79 17.84 7.02
C THR A 306 24.98 17.13 7.65
N ASN A 307 25.55 17.69 8.73
CA ASN A 307 26.67 17.08 9.44
C ASN A 307 26.27 15.75 10.08
N PHE A 308 25.10 15.71 10.75
CA PHE A 308 24.58 14.48 11.35
C PHE A 308 24.36 13.40 10.29
N SER A 309 23.79 13.76 9.13
CA SER A 309 23.59 12.82 8.03
C SER A 309 24.90 12.30 7.41
N LEU A 310 25.93 13.16 7.30
CA LEU A 310 27.25 12.72 6.83
C LEU A 310 27.87 11.70 7.79
N ASP A 311 27.82 11.96 9.09
CA ASP A 311 28.32 11.05 10.12
C ASP A 311 27.54 9.72 10.14
N TYR A 312 26.20 9.78 10.05
CA TYR A 312 25.35 8.59 9.93
C TYR A 312 25.71 7.77 8.68
N SER A 313 25.89 8.42 7.53
CA SER A 313 26.27 7.73 6.28
C SER A 313 27.66 7.10 6.31
N ALA A 314 28.51 7.52 7.26
CA ALA A 314 29.85 6.98 7.47
C ALA A 314 29.87 5.81 8.48
N LEU A 315 28.75 5.50 9.13
CA LEU A 315 28.68 4.37 10.05
C LEU A 315 28.94 3.05 9.28
N PRO A 316 29.80 2.17 9.81
CA PRO A 316 30.11 0.91 9.15
C PRO A 316 28.87 0.00 9.15
N GLY A 317 28.48 -0.48 7.97
CA GLY A 317 27.67 -1.69 7.90
C GLY A 317 28.53 -2.89 8.30
N MET A 318 28.00 -3.79 9.14
CA MET A 318 28.74 -4.97 9.59
C MET A 318 28.07 -6.26 9.12
N PRO A 319 28.86 -7.33 8.91
CA PRO A 319 28.32 -8.66 8.67
C PRO A 319 27.53 -9.16 9.90
N ASN A 320 26.76 -10.22 9.69
CA ASN A 320 25.99 -10.92 10.70
C ASN A 320 26.84 -11.23 11.96
N ILE A 321 26.38 -10.78 13.13
CA ILE A 321 27.04 -11.06 14.42
C ILE A 321 26.32 -12.14 15.20
N GLY A 322 27.08 -13.03 15.84
CA GLY A 322 26.53 -14.00 16.77
C GLY A 322 26.50 -13.43 18.19
N PHE A 323 25.82 -14.12 19.09
CA PHE A 323 25.75 -13.71 20.49
C PHE A 323 25.68 -14.91 21.42
N LEU A 324 26.10 -14.70 22.66
CA LEU A 324 26.03 -15.68 23.73
C LEU A 324 25.69 -14.98 25.06
N PRO A 325 24.58 -15.34 25.73
CA PRO A 325 24.27 -14.82 27.06
C PRO A 325 25.39 -15.08 28.07
N PRO A 326 25.67 -14.15 29.01
CA PRO A 326 26.76 -14.30 29.96
C PRO A 326 26.75 -15.60 30.78
N PRO A 327 25.60 -16.13 31.26
CA PRO A 327 25.58 -17.41 31.97
C PRO A 327 26.05 -18.60 31.13
N TRP A 328 26.00 -18.49 29.80
CA TRP A 328 26.32 -19.58 28.88
C TRP A 328 27.77 -19.54 28.41
N LEU A 329 28.58 -18.55 28.82
CA LEU A 329 30.00 -18.46 28.47
C LEU A 329 30.83 -19.67 28.92
N ASN A 330 30.40 -20.33 30.00
CA ASN A 330 31.06 -21.52 30.54
C ASN A 330 30.51 -22.84 29.99
N ILE A 331 29.47 -22.79 29.15
CA ILE A 331 28.86 -23.99 28.54
C ILE A 331 29.58 -24.28 27.23
N THR A 332 30.11 -25.49 27.10
CA THR A 332 30.92 -25.88 25.94
C THR A 332 30.08 -26.50 24.82
N THR A 333 29.06 -27.30 25.17
CA THR A 333 28.33 -28.15 24.22
C THR A 333 26.85 -27.78 24.15
N THR A 334 26.33 -27.68 22.91
CA THR A 334 24.90 -27.52 22.58
C THR A 334 24.42 -28.62 21.65
N PHE A 335 23.13 -28.91 21.73
CA PHE A 335 22.39 -29.93 20.98
C PHE A 335 21.26 -29.32 20.14
N GLY A 336 21.26 -28.00 19.95
CA GLY A 336 20.26 -27.27 19.17
C GLY A 336 19.38 -26.35 20.02
N ALA A 337 18.52 -25.56 19.38
CA ALA A 337 17.65 -24.59 20.06
C ALA A 337 16.22 -24.50 19.52
N ASN A 338 15.87 -25.39 18.60
CA ASN A 338 14.52 -25.45 18.06
C ASN A 338 13.67 -26.43 18.87
N LEU A 339 12.65 -25.94 19.60
CA LEU A 339 11.75 -26.76 20.41
C LEU A 339 10.91 -27.74 19.57
N LEU A 340 10.78 -27.48 18.27
CA LEU A 340 10.03 -28.32 17.34
C LEU A 340 10.87 -29.49 16.78
N CYS A 341 12.15 -29.55 17.13
CA CYS A 341 13.13 -30.48 16.57
C CYS A 341 13.80 -31.33 17.65
N ASN A 342 14.25 -32.51 17.23
CA ASN A 342 15.04 -33.39 18.07
C ASN A 342 16.48 -32.86 18.21
N GLU A 343 17.27 -33.41 19.14
CA GLU A 343 18.67 -33.01 19.27
C GLU A 343 19.48 -33.24 17.99
N ILE A 344 20.45 -32.36 17.76
CA ILE A 344 21.51 -32.56 16.78
C ILE A 344 22.74 -33.19 17.43
N ALA A 345 23.72 -33.59 16.60
CA ALA A 345 25.03 -33.99 17.11
C ALA A 345 25.67 -32.84 17.91
N PRO A 346 26.41 -33.13 19.00
CA PRO A 346 26.96 -32.12 19.89
C PRO A 346 27.83 -31.12 19.13
N MET A 347 27.57 -29.83 19.36
CA MET A 347 28.28 -28.71 18.75
C MET A 347 28.92 -27.81 19.81
N PHE A 348 30.01 -27.13 19.43
CA PHE A 348 30.64 -26.13 20.28
C PHE A 348 29.80 -24.85 20.35
N LEU A 349 29.36 -24.47 21.55
CA LEU A 349 28.50 -23.29 21.78
C LEU A 349 29.27 -21.96 21.75
N GLY A 350 30.60 -21.97 21.89
CA GLY A 350 31.40 -20.73 21.93
C GLY A 350 31.38 -19.91 20.63
N GLY A 351 30.88 -20.46 19.53
CA GLY A 351 30.61 -19.71 18.29
C GLY A 351 29.37 -18.79 18.36
N GLY A 352 28.54 -18.93 19.40
CA GLY A 352 27.26 -18.26 19.57
C GLY A 352 26.10 -19.25 19.64
N VAL A 353 24.92 -18.76 20.00
CA VAL A 353 23.71 -19.60 20.08
C VAL A 353 23.35 -20.17 18.71
N LEU A 354 22.83 -21.40 18.65
CA LEU A 354 22.31 -22.02 17.42
C LEU A 354 20.94 -21.46 17.03
N ARG A 355 20.58 -21.66 15.75
CA ARG A 355 19.34 -21.17 15.15
C ARG A 355 18.10 -21.49 16.01
N LEU A 356 17.33 -20.46 16.32
CA LEU A 356 16.17 -20.57 17.21
C LEU A 356 14.93 -21.16 16.49
N THR A 357 13.88 -21.40 17.27
CA THR A 357 12.59 -21.92 16.78
C THR A 357 11.92 -20.91 15.84
N ALA A 358 11.54 -21.31 14.62
CA ALA A 358 10.83 -20.42 13.70
C ALA A 358 10.10 -21.20 12.61
N ALA A 359 9.27 -20.50 11.82
CA ALA A 359 8.49 -21.12 10.76
C ALA A 359 9.37 -21.78 9.68
N GLU A 360 10.43 -21.08 9.27
CA GLU A 360 11.37 -21.54 8.22
C GLU A 360 12.58 -22.31 8.79
N SER A 361 12.57 -22.63 10.08
CA SER A 361 13.69 -23.33 10.73
C SER A 361 13.56 -24.84 10.52
N GLN A 362 14.47 -25.40 9.73
CA GLN A 362 14.56 -26.83 9.47
C GLN A 362 15.25 -27.58 10.62
N CYS A 363 14.77 -28.78 10.94
CA CYS A 363 15.45 -29.66 11.90
C CYS A 363 16.78 -30.18 11.33
N GLY A 364 17.74 -30.48 12.18
CA GLY A 364 19.07 -30.94 11.76
C GLY A 364 19.99 -29.83 11.24
N SER A 365 19.64 -28.55 11.43
CA SER A 365 20.48 -27.43 11.04
C SER A 365 21.64 -27.21 12.03
N TYR A 366 22.86 -27.10 11.50
CA TYR A 366 24.09 -26.82 12.25
C TYR A 366 24.50 -25.33 12.17
N ILE A 367 23.53 -24.44 11.95
CA ILE A 367 23.76 -23.01 11.69
C ILE A 367 23.56 -22.20 12.98
N GLY A 368 24.44 -21.22 13.19
CA GLY A 368 24.32 -20.24 14.28
C GLY A 368 23.15 -19.28 14.09
N GLU A 369 22.69 -18.70 15.19
CA GLU A 369 21.80 -17.55 15.18
C GLU A 369 22.62 -16.28 15.03
N TYR A 370 22.17 -15.40 14.14
CA TYR A 370 22.87 -14.14 13.89
C TYR A 370 21.89 -12.98 13.86
N VAL A 371 22.42 -11.78 14.13
CA VAL A 371 21.72 -10.50 13.96
C VAL A 371 22.38 -9.71 12.84
N MET A 372 21.60 -9.34 11.82
CA MET A 372 22.05 -8.47 10.75
C MET A 372 22.19 -7.01 11.24
N MET A 373 23.32 -6.39 10.92
CA MET A 373 23.65 -5.03 11.39
C MET A 373 23.53 -4.00 10.27
N THR A 374 22.37 -3.36 10.21
CA THR A 374 22.24 -2.05 9.52
C THR A 374 22.55 -0.92 10.51
N PRO A 375 22.81 0.33 10.07
CA PRO A 375 23.17 1.40 10.99
C PRO A 375 22.08 1.75 12.03
N ARG A 376 20.79 1.54 11.73
CA ARG A 376 19.68 1.98 12.61
C ARG A 376 19.52 1.17 13.91
N PRO A 377 19.48 -0.18 13.91
CA PRO A 377 19.27 -0.95 15.14
C PRO A 377 20.35 -0.74 16.23
N PRO A 378 21.66 -0.69 15.93
CA PRO A 378 22.69 -0.39 16.93
C PRO A 378 22.53 0.96 17.62
N LEU A 379 22.07 1.97 16.90
CA LEU A 379 21.79 3.30 17.44
C LEU A 379 20.65 3.27 18.46
N ALA A 380 19.54 2.62 18.12
CA ALA A 380 18.42 2.43 19.04
C ALA A 380 18.83 1.56 20.24
N ALA A 381 19.65 0.53 20.02
CA ALA A 381 20.16 -0.33 21.09
C ALA A 381 21.10 0.42 22.06
N ALA A 382 21.91 1.35 21.57
CA ALA A 382 22.76 2.20 22.42
C ALA A 382 21.93 3.12 23.33
N ILE A 383 20.85 3.71 22.81
CA ILE A 383 19.90 4.51 23.62
C ILE A 383 19.18 3.61 24.63
N GLY A 384 18.69 2.46 24.17
CA GLY A 384 17.93 1.53 25.00
C GLY A 384 18.75 0.95 26.15
N ALA A 385 19.99 0.56 25.90
CA ALA A 385 20.92 0.04 26.90
C ALA A 385 21.54 1.15 27.79
N ASN A 386 21.05 2.39 27.70
CA ASN A 386 21.52 3.54 28.48
C ASN A 386 23.03 3.81 28.32
N LEU A 387 23.53 3.67 27.09
CA LEU A 387 24.93 3.90 26.72
C LEU A 387 25.18 5.32 26.20
N ILE A 388 24.18 6.20 26.12
CA ILE A 388 24.42 7.59 25.70
C ILE A 388 24.69 8.46 26.93
N ARG A 389 25.88 8.29 27.52
CA ARG A 389 26.35 9.05 28.68
C ARG A 389 27.87 9.24 28.66
N SER A 390 28.37 10.30 29.29
CA SER A 390 29.80 10.65 29.29
C SER A 390 30.70 9.73 30.12
N ASN A 391 30.13 8.90 31.00
CA ASN A 391 30.86 8.17 32.04
C ASN A 391 30.96 6.65 31.77
N ILE A 392 31.01 6.24 30.50
CA ILE A 392 31.15 4.83 30.11
C ILE A 392 32.61 4.40 30.27
N THR A 393 32.84 3.31 31.01
CA THR A 393 34.18 2.76 31.20
C THR A 393 34.55 1.77 30.09
N THR A 394 35.84 1.59 29.85
CA THR A 394 36.32 0.54 28.93
C THR A 394 35.90 -0.86 29.39
N THR A 395 35.86 -1.09 30.70
CA THR A 395 35.40 -2.35 31.30
C THR A 395 33.94 -2.67 30.97
N GLU A 396 33.06 -1.66 30.92
CA GLU A 396 31.65 -1.83 30.55
C GLU A 396 31.53 -2.20 29.06
N THR A 397 32.25 -1.49 28.19
CA THR A 397 32.27 -1.82 26.75
C THR A 397 32.86 -3.19 26.47
N ASP A 398 33.92 -3.58 27.18
CA ASP A 398 34.54 -4.89 27.04
C ASP A 398 33.60 -6.00 27.49
N ALA A 399 32.87 -5.80 28.60
CA ALA A 399 31.88 -6.76 29.09
C ALA A 399 30.67 -6.93 28.15
N ILE A 400 30.28 -5.88 27.41
CA ILE A 400 29.26 -6.00 26.35
C ILE A 400 29.84 -6.81 25.19
N CYS A 401 31.06 -6.48 24.75
CA CYS A 401 31.68 -7.13 23.60
C CYS A 401 32.02 -8.60 23.83
N THR A 402 32.23 -9.06 25.07
CA THR A 402 32.39 -10.51 25.36
C THR A 402 31.12 -11.33 25.10
N THR A 403 29.94 -10.69 25.08
CA THR A 403 28.67 -11.36 24.73
C THR A 403 28.42 -11.46 23.23
N ILE A 404 29.21 -10.75 22.43
CA ILE A 404 29.11 -10.71 20.97
C ILE A 404 30.17 -11.65 20.40
N THR A 405 29.72 -12.69 19.71
CA THR A 405 30.62 -13.68 19.12
C THR A 405 30.95 -13.30 17.67
N VAL A 406 31.91 -14.01 17.06
CA VAL A 406 32.40 -13.79 15.68
C VAL A 406 33.22 -12.49 15.48
N LEU A 407 33.09 -11.51 16.37
CA LEU A 407 33.93 -10.31 16.38
C LEU A 407 35.01 -10.39 17.46
N THR A 408 36.16 -9.75 17.20
CA THR A 408 37.13 -9.47 18.26
C THR A 408 36.60 -8.34 19.16
N ASN A 409 36.97 -8.34 20.45
CA ASN A 409 36.59 -7.25 21.36
C ASN A 409 36.94 -5.87 20.78
N LYS A 410 38.13 -5.70 20.18
CA LYS A 410 38.54 -4.43 19.56
C LYS A 410 37.63 -4.02 18.40
N THR A 411 37.25 -4.95 17.53
CA THR A 411 36.34 -4.69 16.41
C THR A 411 34.94 -4.33 16.91
N CYS A 412 34.42 -5.06 17.90
CA CYS A 412 33.15 -4.74 18.52
C CYS A 412 33.18 -3.32 19.14
N THR A 413 34.17 -3.01 19.97
CA THR A 413 34.21 -1.71 20.65
C THR A 413 34.36 -0.56 19.64
N ASN A 414 35.26 -0.67 18.66
CA ASN A 414 35.58 0.42 17.74
C ASN A 414 34.60 0.58 16.57
N ASN A 415 34.00 -0.51 16.08
CA ASN A 415 33.17 -0.48 14.88
C ASN A 415 31.67 -0.63 15.19
N LEU A 416 31.29 -1.09 16.39
CA LEU A 416 29.90 -1.23 16.80
C LEU A 416 29.51 -0.22 17.88
N LEU A 417 30.11 -0.34 19.07
CA LEU A 417 29.65 0.40 20.24
C LEU A 417 29.99 1.88 20.13
N TRP A 418 31.27 2.23 19.95
CA TRP A 418 31.70 3.63 19.92
C TRP A 418 31.05 4.47 18.82
N PRO A 419 30.91 4.00 17.56
CA PRO A 419 30.21 4.76 16.53
C PRO A 419 28.75 5.03 16.90
N SER A 420 28.06 4.02 17.45
CA SER A 420 26.65 4.14 17.84
C SER A 420 26.46 5.12 19.01
N ILE A 421 27.38 5.10 19.96
CA ILE A 421 27.37 5.96 21.14
C ILE A 421 27.72 7.41 20.77
N ARG A 422 28.80 7.62 20.01
CA ARG A 422 29.33 8.96 19.70
C ARG A 422 28.38 9.82 18.86
N LEU A 423 27.54 9.20 18.02
CA LEU A 423 26.59 9.94 17.18
C LEU A 423 25.61 10.78 18.01
N PHE A 424 25.15 10.27 19.16
CA PHE A 424 24.19 10.95 20.04
C PHE A 424 24.82 11.62 21.28
N LEU A 425 26.11 11.38 21.56
CA LEU A 425 26.79 12.03 22.70
C LEU A 425 27.09 13.52 22.47
N ASN A 426 27.19 13.98 21.22
CA ASN A 426 27.55 15.36 20.93
C ASN A 426 26.31 16.26 20.88
N ASP A 427 25.88 16.73 22.05
CA ASP A 427 24.66 17.52 22.26
C ASP A 427 24.58 18.76 21.34
N SER A 428 25.73 19.36 20.99
CA SER A 428 25.80 20.51 20.07
C SER A 428 25.33 20.22 18.63
N ARG A 429 25.18 18.94 18.25
CA ARG A 429 24.79 18.51 16.90
C ARG A 429 23.36 17.99 16.82
N LEU A 430 22.71 17.78 17.96
CA LEU A 430 21.31 17.38 18.02
C LEU A 430 20.44 18.62 17.88
N SER A 431 19.40 18.53 17.06
CA SER A 431 18.44 19.64 16.92
C SER A 431 17.59 19.84 18.17
N ASP A 432 17.46 18.80 19.00
CA ASP A 432 16.68 18.81 20.25
C ASP A 432 17.46 18.06 21.35
N PRO A 433 17.95 18.77 22.38
CA PRO A 433 18.65 18.16 23.52
C PRO A 433 17.79 17.20 24.36
N SER A 434 16.46 17.33 24.30
CA SER A 434 15.52 16.48 25.06
C SER A 434 15.26 15.12 24.42
N LEU A 435 15.75 14.91 23.20
CA LEU A 435 15.52 13.71 22.40
C LEU A 435 16.01 12.44 23.10
N VAL A 436 17.29 12.40 23.50
CA VAL A 436 17.90 11.21 24.12
C VAL A 436 17.24 10.88 25.46
N PRO A 437 17.06 11.84 26.41
CA PRO A 437 16.35 11.56 27.67
C PRO A 437 14.94 11.01 27.47
N THR A 438 14.18 11.55 26.50
CA THR A 438 12.82 11.10 26.19
C THR A 438 12.82 9.67 25.68
N LEU A 439 13.66 9.35 24.70
CA LEU A 439 13.78 8.00 24.15
C LEU A 439 14.29 6.99 25.19
N SER A 440 15.24 7.36 26.04
CA SER A 440 15.72 6.50 27.13
C SER A 440 14.62 6.19 28.16
N SER A 441 13.75 7.15 28.47
CA SER A 441 12.59 6.92 29.34
C SER A 441 11.59 5.93 28.72
N MET A 442 11.28 6.09 27.43
CA MET A 442 10.43 5.17 26.69
C MET A 442 11.05 3.76 26.63
N ALA A 443 12.36 3.69 26.39
CA ALA A 443 13.10 2.44 26.36
C ALA A 443 13.04 1.71 27.71
N LYS A 444 13.25 2.41 28.83
CA LYS A 444 13.14 1.82 30.18
C LYS A 444 11.77 1.20 30.44
N LYS A 445 10.69 1.88 30.02
CA LYS A 445 9.33 1.33 30.14
C LYS A 445 9.18 0.06 29.29
N ALA A 446 9.62 0.09 28.04
CA ALA A 446 9.55 -1.06 27.14
C ALA A 446 10.38 -2.25 27.64
N GLN A 447 11.60 -2.02 28.14
CA GLN A 447 12.44 -3.05 28.74
C GLN A 447 11.75 -3.76 29.92
N ASN A 448 11.13 -3.00 30.83
CA ASN A 448 10.41 -3.59 31.96
C ASN A 448 9.21 -4.43 31.53
N GLU A 449 8.44 -3.98 30.53
CA GLU A 449 7.30 -4.72 30.00
C GLU A 449 7.74 -6.01 29.27
N VAL A 450 8.82 -5.96 28.47
CA VAL A 450 9.36 -7.14 27.78
C VAL A 450 9.97 -8.14 28.77
N TYR A 451 10.65 -7.66 29.81
CA TYR A 451 11.14 -8.50 30.90
C TYR A 451 9.99 -9.21 31.62
N ALA A 452 8.91 -8.48 31.96
CA ALA A 452 7.72 -9.02 32.61
C ALA A 452 6.95 -10.03 31.74
N LEU A 453 6.99 -9.88 30.41
CA LEU A 453 6.46 -10.89 29.49
C LEU A 453 7.26 -12.19 29.48
N GLY A 454 8.45 -12.24 30.07
CA GLY A 454 9.26 -13.45 30.15
C GLY A 454 9.75 -13.92 28.79
N VAL A 455 10.21 -12.99 27.93
CA VAL A 455 10.73 -13.32 26.60
C VAL A 455 12.13 -13.91 26.72
N GLU A 456 12.30 -15.16 26.27
CA GLU A 456 13.50 -15.96 26.49
C GLU A 456 14.16 -16.44 25.20
N ILE A 457 15.46 -16.70 25.30
CA ILE A 457 16.26 -17.47 24.36
C ILE A 457 16.56 -18.81 25.03
N ILE A 458 16.61 -19.87 24.22
CA ILE A 458 16.77 -21.24 24.72
C ILE A 458 17.84 -21.99 23.93
N GLN A 459 18.50 -22.95 24.59
CA GLN A 459 19.42 -23.92 24.00
C GLN A 459 19.28 -25.26 24.74
N TYR A 460 19.33 -26.36 24.02
CA TYR A 460 19.60 -27.67 24.62
C TYR A 460 21.10 -27.78 24.84
N VAL A 461 21.52 -27.95 26.09
CA VAL A 461 22.92 -27.97 26.51
C VAL A 461 23.20 -29.16 27.42
N ASN A 462 24.46 -29.45 27.68
CA ASN A 462 24.80 -30.37 28.77
C ASN A 462 24.62 -29.68 30.12
N ASP A 463 23.89 -30.34 31.01
CA ASP A 463 23.90 -30.05 32.44
C ASP A 463 25.23 -30.50 33.08
N VAL A 464 25.43 -30.15 34.34
CA VAL A 464 26.58 -30.53 35.18
C VAL A 464 26.81 -32.05 35.22
N HIS A 465 25.75 -32.85 35.02
CA HIS A 465 25.79 -34.31 34.98
C HIS A 465 25.99 -34.92 33.57
N ASP A 466 26.37 -34.10 32.58
CA ASP A 466 26.55 -34.52 31.18
C ASP A 466 25.27 -35.11 30.55
N THR A 467 24.12 -34.61 30.99
CA THR A 467 22.80 -34.93 30.43
C THR A 467 22.20 -33.72 29.74
N ILE A 468 21.44 -33.93 28.67
CA ILE A 468 20.79 -32.83 27.96
C ILE A 468 19.80 -32.13 28.91
N ALA A 469 19.90 -30.81 29.01
CA ALA A 469 19.00 -29.93 29.73
C ALA A 469 18.62 -28.71 28.86
N LEU A 470 17.55 -28.03 29.23
CA LEU A 470 17.08 -26.84 28.54
C LEU A 470 17.59 -25.59 29.26
N ALA A 471 18.64 -24.98 28.72
CA ALA A 471 19.10 -23.67 29.15
C ALA A 471 18.13 -22.58 28.67
N ARG A 472 17.78 -21.67 29.58
CA ARG A 472 16.83 -20.57 29.36
C ARG A 472 17.47 -19.27 29.80
N TYR A 473 17.23 -18.20 29.06
CA TYR A 473 17.75 -16.88 29.37
C TYR A 473 16.74 -15.80 28.97
N ASN A 474 16.26 -15.01 29.94
CA ASN A 474 15.42 -13.85 29.66
C ASN A 474 16.29 -12.73 29.08
N ILE A 475 15.90 -12.18 27.93
CA ILE A 475 16.75 -11.24 27.20
C ILE A 475 17.09 -9.98 28.01
N PHE A 476 16.23 -9.55 28.92
CA PHE A 476 16.45 -8.38 29.78
C PHE A 476 16.70 -8.73 31.24
N ASP A 477 17.33 -9.88 31.52
CA ASP A 477 17.71 -10.25 32.90
C ASP A 477 18.50 -9.12 33.59
N PRO A 478 18.03 -8.58 34.73
CA PRO A 478 18.68 -7.49 35.43
C PRO A 478 20.04 -7.90 36.05
N SER A 479 20.28 -9.20 36.23
CA SER A 479 21.54 -9.73 36.76
C SER A 479 22.70 -9.57 35.79
N TYR A 480 22.41 -9.38 34.50
CA TYR A 480 23.41 -9.32 33.43
C TYR A 480 23.20 -8.12 32.47
N PRO A 481 23.42 -6.86 32.94
CA PRO A 481 23.25 -5.66 32.11
C PRO A 481 24.13 -5.62 30.86
N SER A 482 25.27 -6.33 30.86
CA SER A 482 26.18 -6.39 29.71
C SER A 482 25.53 -6.99 28.46
N PHE A 483 24.46 -7.79 28.60
CA PHE A 483 23.72 -8.34 27.46
C PHE A 483 22.61 -7.40 26.95
N HIS A 484 22.26 -6.33 27.67
CA HIS A 484 21.10 -5.49 27.32
C HIS A 484 21.24 -4.82 25.95
N PHE A 485 22.46 -4.50 25.50
CA PHE A 485 22.69 -4.00 24.14
C PHE A 485 22.24 -5.02 23.07
N MET A 486 22.62 -6.30 23.22
CA MET A 486 22.18 -7.37 22.34
C MET A 486 20.68 -7.63 22.46
N ALA A 487 20.14 -7.60 23.69
CA ALA A 487 18.72 -7.75 23.94
C ALA A 487 17.88 -6.68 23.22
N TRP A 488 18.36 -5.43 23.18
CA TRP A 488 17.71 -4.37 22.43
C TRP A 488 17.74 -4.61 20.92
N LEU A 489 18.83 -5.13 20.36
CA LEU A 489 18.86 -5.53 18.94
C LEU A 489 17.79 -6.58 18.63
N LEU A 490 17.65 -7.61 19.48
CA LEU A 490 16.62 -8.64 19.34
C LEU A 490 15.19 -8.09 19.53
N ALA A 491 15.00 -7.15 20.46
CA ALA A 491 13.71 -6.50 20.69
C ALA A 491 13.31 -5.58 19.52
N ILE A 492 14.27 -4.87 18.92
CA ILE A 492 14.03 -4.04 17.72
C ILE A 492 13.68 -4.93 16.52
N ASP A 493 14.36 -6.07 16.35
CA ASP A 493 14.01 -7.06 15.34
C ASP A 493 12.57 -7.57 15.53
N TRP A 494 12.12 -7.79 16.76
CA TRP A 494 10.74 -8.15 17.05
C TRP A 494 9.77 -7.00 16.71
N ALA A 495 10.08 -5.77 17.12
CA ALA A 495 9.24 -4.59 16.84
C ALA A 495 9.09 -4.29 15.33
N THR A 496 10.13 -4.60 14.56
CA THR A 496 10.21 -4.37 13.10
C THR A 496 9.77 -5.58 12.27
N ASN A 497 9.32 -6.68 12.91
CA ASN A 497 8.88 -7.92 12.27
C ASN A 497 10.00 -8.70 11.54
N ASN A 498 11.27 -8.51 11.91
CA ASN A 498 12.35 -9.41 11.49
C ASN A 498 12.32 -10.74 12.27
N ARG A 499 11.76 -10.71 13.48
CA ARG A 499 11.54 -11.85 14.39
C ARG A 499 10.13 -11.79 14.97
N GLU A 500 9.65 -12.90 15.50
CA GLU A 500 8.44 -12.97 16.30
C GLU A 500 8.72 -13.66 17.64
N VAL A 501 7.75 -13.62 18.55
CA VAL A 501 7.79 -14.34 19.83
C VAL A 501 6.67 -15.36 19.83
N ILE A 502 7.03 -16.61 20.12
CA ILE A 502 6.13 -17.76 20.14
C ILE A 502 5.97 -18.22 21.59
N SER A 503 4.73 -18.27 22.06
CA SER A 503 4.36 -18.82 23.36
C SER A 503 4.04 -20.30 23.22
N PHE A 504 4.84 -21.15 23.86
CA PHE A 504 4.60 -22.58 23.99
C PHE A 504 3.81 -22.83 25.27
N GLN A 505 2.52 -23.15 25.15
CA GLN A 505 1.61 -23.31 26.28
C GLN A 505 1.24 -24.78 26.45
N GLY A 506 1.99 -25.47 27.31
CA GLY A 506 1.78 -26.88 27.63
C GLY A 506 0.86 -27.10 28.83
N ASP A 507 0.76 -28.36 29.24
CA ASP A 507 0.04 -28.77 30.45
C ASP A 507 0.83 -28.44 31.73
N LEU A 508 2.16 -28.35 31.65
CA LEU A 508 3.05 -28.13 32.80
C LEU A 508 3.56 -26.69 32.93
N ASN A 509 4.03 -26.10 31.83
CA ASN A 509 4.59 -24.74 31.79
C ASN A 509 4.20 -24.00 30.52
N SER A 510 4.32 -22.67 30.59
CA SER A 510 4.25 -21.77 29.45
C SER A 510 5.57 -21.01 29.31
N ILE A 511 6.17 -21.03 28.13
CA ILE A 511 7.44 -20.34 27.85
C ILE A 511 7.31 -19.51 26.57
N ASN A 512 7.74 -18.26 26.62
CA ASN A 512 7.75 -17.34 25.48
C ASN A 512 9.16 -17.29 24.88
N VAL A 513 9.33 -17.81 23.67
CA VAL A 513 10.64 -17.90 23.01
C VAL A 513 10.73 -16.96 21.81
N LEU A 514 11.89 -16.32 21.65
CA LEU A 514 12.21 -15.56 20.44
C LEU A 514 12.47 -16.48 19.25
N SER A 515 11.98 -16.07 18.09
CA SER A 515 12.27 -16.76 16.84
C SER A 515 13.62 -16.40 16.24
N THR A 516 14.10 -17.23 15.31
CA THR A 516 15.22 -16.88 14.43
C THR A 516 14.89 -15.64 13.58
N GLN A 517 15.90 -14.90 13.15
CA GLN A 517 15.72 -13.81 12.19
C GLN A 517 15.26 -14.35 10.84
N THR A 518 14.30 -13.64 10.22
CA THR A 518 13.87 -13.89 8.85
C THR A 518 14.37 -12.80 7.92
N PHE A 519 14.54 -13.15 6.64
CA PHE A 519 15.02 -12.24 5.61
C PHE A 519 13.86 -11.64 4.80
N ASP A 520 14.08 -10.43 4.30
CA ASP A 520 13.07 -9.72 3.53
C ASP A 520 12.74 -10.43 2.22
N LEU A 521 11.45 -10.59 1.94
CA LEU A 521 10.96 -11.00 0.63
C LEU A 521 11.00 -9.79 -0.30
N VAL A 522 11.69 -9.94 -1.43
CA VAL A 522 11.82 -8.88 -2.43
C VAL A 522 10.77 -9.10 -3.52
N SER A 523 9.94 -8.08 -3.77
CA SER A 523 8.95 -8.08 -4.86
C SER A 523 9.20 -6.92 -5.80
N THR A 524 9.13 -7.17 -7.10
CA THR A 524 9.27 -6.14 -8.14
C THR A 524 7.91 -5.55 -8.49
N PHE A 525 7.83 -4.23 -8.59
CA PHE A 525 6.60 -3.55 -8.98
C PHE A 525 6.24 -3.86 -10.43
N ASN A 526 4.95 -4.09 -10.69
CA ASN A 526 4.46 -4.34 -12.04
C ASN A 526 4.27 -3.00 -12.79
N PRO A 527 5.07 -2.69 -13.82
CA PRO A 527 4.96 -1.43 -14.55
C PRO A 527 3.64 -1.30 -15.32
N LEU A 528 2.90 -2.39 -15.54
CA LEU A 528 1.60 -2.38 -16.20
C LEU A 528 0.48 -1.85 -15.32
N GLU A 529 0.67 -1.76 -14.00
CA GLU A 529 -0.32 -1.16 -13.09
C GLU A 529 -0.40 0.37 -13.27
N VAL A 530 0.66 1.00 -13.78
CA VAL A 530 0.68 2.45 -14.02
C VAL A 530 0.02 2.78 -15.37
N PRO A 531 -1.11 3.53 -15.40
CA PRO A 531 -1.88 3.77 -16.62
C PRO A 531 -1.26 4.87 -17.51
N TYR A 532 -0.01 4.71 -17.97
CA TYR A 532 0.69 5.73 -18.77
C TYR A 532 0.05 5.95 -20.15
N LYS A 533 -0.61 4.93 -20.72
CA LYS A 533 -1.15 4.98 -22.10
C LYS A 533 -2.12 6.13 -22.32
N VAL A 534 -3.03 6.40 -21.38
CA VAL A 534 -4.01 7.49 -21.49
C VAL A 534 -3.31 8.86 -21.52
N ALA A 535 -2.28 9.05 -20.70
CA ALA A 535 -1.50 10.28 -20.69
C ALA A 535 -0.77 10.52 -22.02
N TYR A 536 -0.25 9.47 -22.67
CA TYR A 536 0.34 9.60 -24.00
C TYR A 536 -0.69 10.01 -25.05
N TYR A 537 -1.88 9.39 -25.08
CA TYR A 537 -2.93 9.78 -26.02
C TYR A 537 -3.33 11.25 -25.86
N ILE A 538 -3.58 11.70 -24.62
CA ILE A 538 -3.90 13.10 -24.33
C ILE A 538 -2.76 14.03 -24.77
N ARG A 539 -1.50 13.66 -24.50
CA ARG A 539 -0.33 14.42 -24.94
C ARG A 539 -0.26 14.54 -26.46
N TYR A 540 -0.49 13.47 -27.21
CA TYR A 540 -0.48 13.51 -28.67
C TYR A 540 -1.61 14.38 -29.23
N VAL A 541 -2.80 14.34 -28.62
CA VAL A 541 -3.90 15.25 -28.99
C VAL A 541 -3.51 16.71 -28.75
N CYS A 542 -2.90 17.03 -27.60
CA CYS A 542 -2.41 18.39 -27.34
C CYS A 542 -1.34 18.82 -28.35
N LEU A 543 -0.39 17.93 -28.70
CA LEU A 543 0.61 18.22 -29.72
C LEU A 543 -0.02 18.46 -31.11
N TYR A 544 -1.00 17.64 -31.49
CA TYR A 544 -1.76 17.82 -32.72
C TYR A 544 -2.46 19.19 -32.76
N VAL A 545 -3.17 19.56 -31.70
CA VAL A 545 -3.84 20.87 -31.62
C VAL A 545 -2.83 22.02 -31.79
N THR A 546 -1.69 21.96 -31.08
CA THR A 546 -0.65 22.98 -31.19
C THR A 546 -0.08 23.06 -32.61
N ALA A 547 0.26 21.91 -33.21
CA ALA A 547 0.82 21.84 -34.56
C ALA A 547 -0.15 22.38 -35.62
N SER A 548 -1.44 22.07 -35.51
CA SER A 548 -2.47 22.59 -36.41
C SER A 548 -2.63 24.10 -36.30
N ILE A 549 -2.64 24.68 -35.09
CA ILE A 549 -2.72 26.13 -34.93
C ILE A 549 -1.48 26.82 -35.52
N ILE A 550 -0.28 26.27 -35.31
CA ILE A 550 0.96 26.79 -35.92
C ILE A 550 0.89 26.73 -37.45
N CYS A 551 0.33 25.66 -38.01
CA CYS A 551 0.13 25.51 -39.45
C CYS A 551 -0.81 26.60 -39.99
N VAL A 552 -1.96 26.82 -39.35
CA VAL A 552 -2.89 27.89 -39.74
C VAL A 552 -2.26 29.28 -39.61
N ALA A 553 -1.55 29.54 -38.51
CA ALA A 553 -0.84 30.81 -38.32
C ALA A 553 0.19 31.05 -39.43
N THR A 554 0.87 29.99 -39.89
CA THR A 554 1.82 30.06 -41.01
C THR A 554 1.12 30.39 -42.32
N PHE A 555 -0.06 29.80 -42.59
CA PHE A 555 -0.88 30.20 -43.75
C PHE A 555 -1.33 31.65 -43.67
N VAL A 556 -1.78 32.12 -42.51
CA VAL A 556 -2.15 33.53 -42.29
C VAL A 556 -0.98 34.46 -42.59
N ILE A 557 0.22 34.17 -42.04
CA ILE A 557 1.44 34.95 -42.30
C ILE A 557 1.79 34.96 -43.80
N PHE A 558 1.69 33.81 -44.47
CA PHE A 558 1.93 33.70 -45.90
C PHE A 558 0.97 34.58 -46.71
N TYR A 559 -0.34 34.55 -46.39
CA TYR A 559 -1.33 35.41 -47.04
C TYR A 559 -1.11 36.90 -46.77
N ILE A 560 -0.66 37.28 -45.56
CA ILE A 560 -0.29 38.66 -45.23
C ILE A 560 0.81 39.16 -46.17
N PHE A 561 1.86 38.36 -46.39
CA PHE A 561 2.95 38.72 -47.31
C PHE A 561 2.48 38.77 -48.77
N LEU A 562 1.75 37.76 -49.23
CA LEU A 562 1.23 37.70 -50.60
C LEU A 562 0.35 38.90 -50.95
N HIS A 563 -0.49 39.34 -50.01
CA HIS A 563 -1.44 40.43 -50.21
C HIS A 563 -0.96 41.78 -49.67
N LYS A 564 0.34 41.92 -49.38
CA LYS A 564 0.99 43.18 -48.97
C LYS A 564 0.34 43.83 -47.75
N GLY A 565 -0.11 43.03 -46.77
CA GLY A 565 -0.74 43.51 -45.54
C GLY A 565 -2.18 44.02 -45.67
N ARG A 566 -2.84 43.81 -46.83
CA ARG A 566 -4.24 44.22 -47.05
C ARG A 566 -5.22 43.18 -46.50
N VAL A 567 -5.30 43.07 -45.19
CA VAL A 567 -6.05 42.04 -44.45
C VAL A 567 -6.74 42.64 -43.22
N GLU A 568 -7.77 41.98 -42.69
CA GLU A 568 -8.44 42.43 -41.46
C GLU A 568 -7.70 41.94 -40.21
N GLY A 569 -6.87 42.81 -39.63
CA GLY A 569 -6.02 42.45 -38.49
C GLY A 569 -6.77 42.00 -37.24
N TRP A 570 -7.98 42.52 -37.01
CA TRP A 570 -8.78 42.16 -35.82
C TRP A 570 -9.22 40.69 -35.82
N ASN A 571 -9.44 40.11 -37.00
CA ASN A 571 -9.84 38.71 -37.13
C ASN A 571 -8.74 37.73 -36.67
N PHE A 572 -7.48 38.18 -36.59
CA PHE A 572 -6.36 37.35 -36.15
C PHE A 572 -6.38 37.04 -34.65
N PHE A 573 -6.98 37.91 -33.84
CA PHE A 573 -7.18 37.62 -32.41
C PHE A 573 -8.18 36.49 -32.17
N GLU A 574 -9.01 36.16 -33.17
CA GLU A 574 -9.98 35.07 -33.12
C GLU A 574 -9.44 33.74 -33.68
N ILE A 575 -8.14 33.64 -33.97
CA ILE A 575 -7.53 32.42 -34.54
C ILE A 575 -7.81 31.19 -33.67
N ASN A 576 -7.65 31.28 -32.36
CA ASN A 576 -7.90 30.17 -31.46
C ASN A 576 -9.38 29.76 -31.47
N ARG A 577 -10.29 30.74 -31.49
CA ARG A 577 -11.74 30.51 -31.41
C ARG A 577 -12.32 29.95 -32.71
N VAL A 578 -11.91 30.49 -33.85
CA VAL A 578 -12.45 30.13 -35.17
C VAL A 578 -11.63 29.01 -35.80
N ALA A 579 -10.32 29.20 -35.98
CA ALA A 579 -9.50 28.15 -36.61
C ALA A 579 -9.42 26.89 -35.75
N GLY A 580 -9.43 27.02 -34.42
CA GLY A 580 -9.48 25.87 -33.53
C GLY A 580 -10.70 24.98 -33.82
N ILE A 581 -11.90 25.56 -33.92
CA ILE A 581 -13.12 24.77 -34.19
C ILE A 581 -13.09 24.19 -35.62
N VAL A 582 -12.66 25.00 -36.59
CA VAL A 582 -12.73 24.64 -38.02
C VAL A 582 -11.68 23.61 -38.43
N TRP A 583 -10.42 23.77 -38.00
CA TRP A 583 -9.30 22.93 -38.45
C TRP A 583 -9.05 21.70 -37.58
N ILE A 584 -9.48 21.73 -36.33
CA ILE A 584 -9.10 20.74 -35.31
C ILE A 584 -10.33 20.00 -34.80
N GLY A 585 -11.45 20.72 -34.64
CA GLY A 585 -12.72 20.17 -34.20
C GLY A 585 -12.91 20.17 -32.68
N ARG A 586 -14.18 20.11 -32.27
CA ARG A 586 -14.63 20.26 -30.88
C ARG A 586 -14.03 19.22 -29.94
N THR A 587 -13.94 17.96 -30.37
CA THR A 587 -13.50 16.84 -29.52
C THR A 587 -12.05 17.00 -29.04
N SER A 588 -11.14 17.32 -29.96
CA SER A 588 -9.72 17.49 -29.64
C SER A 588 -9.48 18.72 -28.76
N LEU A 589 -10.23 19.82 -29.00
CA LEU A 589 -10.19 21.00 -28.15
C LEU A 589 -10.78 20.74 -26.76
N PHE A 590 -11.85 19.96 -26.67
CA PHE A 590 -12.41 19.51 -25.40
C PHE A 590 -11.38 18.70 -24.61
N VAL A 591 -10.73 17.71 -25.24
CA VAL A 591 -9.68 16.91 -24.59
C VAL A 591 -8.53 17.79 -24.12
N ARG A 592 -8.09 18.76 -24.91
CA ARG A 592 -7.05 19.72 -24.52
C ARG A 592 -7.47 20.56 -23.31
N SER A 593 -8.71 21.04 -23.29
CA SER A 593 -9.26 21.79 -22.15
C SER A 593 -9.33 20.93 -20.88
N MET A 594 -9.75 19.67 -20.99
CA MET A 594 -9.78 18.73 -19.86
C MET A 594 -8.39 18.42 -19.36
N ALA A 595 -7.40 18.28 -20.24
CA ALA A 595 -6.01 18.11 -19.85
C ALA A 595 -5.51 19.30 -19.01
N ALA A 596 -5.86 20.53 -19.40
CA ALA A 596 -5.50 21.73 -18.66
C ALA A 596 -6.19 21.81 -17.29
N ILE A 597 -7.49 21.52 -17.23
CA ILE A 597 -8.25 21.48 -15.97
C ILE A 597 -7.69 20.40 -15.04
N CYS A 598 -7.33 19.23 -15.57
CA CYS A 598 -6.65 18.18 -14.82
C CYS A 598 -5.31 18.66 -14.28
N LEU A 599 -4.45 19.26 -15.10
CA LEU A 599 -3.15 19.79 -14.65
C LEU A 599 -3.31 20.83 -13.54
N LEU A 600 -4.29 21.74 -13.64
CA LEU A 600 -4.58 22.72 -12.61
C LEU A 600 -5.22 22.12 -11.35
N SER A 601 -5.78 20.92 -11.45
CA SER A 601 -6.42 20.18 -10.35
C SER A 601 -5.52 19.10 -9.75
N THR A 602 -4.28 18.95 -10.25
CA THR A 602 -3.29 17.99 -9.75
C THR A 602 -2.02 18.67 -9.25
N GLN A 603 -1.34 18.05 -8.29
CA GLN A 603 0.00 18.44 -7.84
C GLN A 603 1.02 17.36 -8.22
N SER A 604 2.23 17.74 -8.64
CA SER A 604 3.33 16.80 -8.84
C SER A 604 4.17 16.64 -7.59
N LEU A 605 4.51 15.39 -7.22
CA LEU A 605 5.50 15.07 -6.20
C LEU A 605 6.81 14.66 -6.86
N SER A 606 7.93 15.22 -6.41
CA SER A 606 9.28 14.80 -6.82
C SER A 606 9.95 14.04 -5.69
N LEU A 607 10.67 12.96 -6.04
CA LEU A 607 11.59 12.29 -5.14
C LEU A 607 12.96 12.96 -5.29
N GLU A 608 13.41 13.68 -4.26
CA GLU A 608 14.69 14.37 -4.23
C GLU A 608 15.62 13.75 -3.19
N GLN A 609 16.93 13.87 -3.39
CA GLN A 609 17.93 13.45 -2.41
C GLN A 609 18.44 14.67 -1.64
N ILE A 610 18.12 14.76 -0.36
CA ILE A 610 18.56 15.82 0.56
C ILE A 610 19.45 15.17 1.60
N ASN A 611 20.66 15.71 1.81
CA ASN A 611 21.62 15.18 2.79
C ASN A 611 21.85 13.67 2.65
N LYS A 612 21.97 13.14 1.42
CA LYS A 612 22.09 11.70 1.08
C LYS A 612 20.87 10.81 1.36
N VAL A 613 19.78 11.36 1.90
CA VAL A 613 18.53 10.65 2.15
C VAL A 613 17.49 11.06 1.10
N CYS A 614 16.67 10.13 0.64
CA CYS A 614 15.62 10.37 -0.33
C CYS A 614 14.31 10.78 0.37
N HIS A 615 13.67 11.81 -0.16
CA HIS A 615 12.43 12.38 0.35
C HIS A 615 11.50 12.78 -0.76
N LEU A 616 10.19 12.59 -0.54
CA LEU A 616 9.18 13.21 -1.37
C LEU A 616 9.06 14.66 -0.95
N VAL A 617 9.44 15.58 -1.82
CA VAL A 617 9.29 17.01 -1.56
C VAL A 617 8.24 17.60 -2.49
N ASP A 618 7.56 18.62 -1.96
CA ASP A 618 6.96 19.62 -2.81
C ASP A 618 8.13 20.38 -3.42
N VAL A 619 8.43 20.13 -4.69
CA VAL A 619 9.55 20.69 -5.50
C VAL A 619 10.20 21.87 -4.79
N ASN A 620 11.40 21.68 -4.24
CA ASN A 620 12.13 22.72 -3.51
C ASN A 620 12.37 23.91 -4.44
N GLU A 621 11.55 24.94 -4.33
CA GLU A 621 11.57 26.01 -5.31
C GLU A 621 12.71 26.98 -5.03
N SER A 622 13.71 27.01 -5.91
CA SER A 622 14.46 28.24 -6.11
C SER A 622 13.50 29.36 -6.55
N SER A 623 13.89 30.63 -6.39
CA SER A 623 13.09 31.76 -6.89
C SER A 623 12.74 31.63 -8.38
N ASN A 624 13.62 30.98 -9.17
CA ASN A 624 13.42 30.71 -10.59
C ASN A 624 12.35 29.64 -10.83
N ASP A 625 12.34 28.57 -10.01
CA ASP A 625 11.34 27.50 -10.13
C ASP A 625 9.94 28.00 -9.79
N ARG A 626 9.83 28.88 -8.79
CA ARG A 626 8.57 29.55 -8.45
C ARG A 626 8.05 30.39 -9.61
N ALA A 627 8.91 31.17 -10.25
CA ALA A 627 8.52 31.97 -11.42
C ALA A 627 8.05 31.07 -12.59
N ILE A 628 8.74 29.95 -12.82
CA ILE A 628 8.36 28.97 -13.85
C ILE A 628 7.03 28.30 -13.50
N ARG A 629 6.76 27.95 -12.24
CA ARG A 629 5.48 27.37 -11.82
C ARG A 629 4.33 28.34 -12.02
N ILE A 630 4.52 29.60 -11.63
CA ILE A 630 3.54 30.66 -11.85
C ILE A 630 3.26 30.79 -13.34
N PHE A 631 4.29 30.90 -14.17
CA PHE A 631 4.13 30.98 -15.62
C PHE A 631 3.37 29.78 -16.20
N LYS A 632 3.72 28.55 -15.80
CA LYS A 632 3.01 27.32 -16.20
C LYS A 632 1.53 27.34 -15.75
N THR A 633 1.23 27.90 -14.59
CA THR A 633 -0.14 28.02 -14.06
C THR A 633 -0.98 28.98 -14.90
N PHE A 634 -0.45 30.17 -15.22
CA PHE A 634 -1.13 31.14 -16.09
C PHE A 634 -1.30 30.60 -17.52
N LEU A 635 -0.31 29.88 -18.04
CA LEU A 635 -0.40 29.21 -19.33
C LEU A 635 -1.48 28.13 -19.32
N ALA A 636 -1.49 27.25 -18.33
CA ALA A 636 -2.51 26.21 -18.17
C ALA A 636 -3.92 26.80 -17.97
N ALA A 637 -4.06 27.92 -17.26
CA ALA A 637 -5.32 28.66 -17.16
C ALA A 637 -5.77 29.20 -18.53
N GLY A 638 -4.83 29.60 -19.40
CA GLY A 638 -5.11 29.91 -20.80
C GLY A 638 -5.76 28.74 -21.54
N GLU A 639 -5.23 27.54 -21.33
CA GLU A 639 -5.71 26.31 -21.95
C GLU A 639 -7.10 25.86 -21.45
N VAL A 640 -7.54 26.30 -20.26
CA VAL A 640 -8.93 26.08 -19.79
C VAL A 640 -9.94 26.78 -20.72
N SER A 641 -9.55 27.89 -21.35
CA SER A 641 -10.42 28.68 -22.23
C SER A 641 -10.92 27.90 -23.46
N TRP A 642 -10.23 26.82 -23.86
CA TRP A 642 -10.70 25.93 -24.92
C TRP A 642 -12.08 25.32 -24.61
N LEU A 643 -12.38 25.05 -23.34
CA LEU A 643 -13.70 24.56 -22.94
C LEU A 643 -14.78 25.61 -23.25
N VAL A 644 -14.50 26.87 -22.94
CA VAL A 644 -15.38 28.01 -23.24
C VAL A 644 -15.57 28.17 -24.75
N TYR A 645 -14.56 27.92 -25.57
CA TYR A 645 -14.69 27.98 -27.03
C TYR A 645 -15.60 26.87 -27.56
N VAL A 646 -15.42 25.63 -27.10
CA VAL A 646 -16.26 24.50 -27.48
C VAL A 646 -17.71 24.69 -27.03
N LEU A 647 -17.92 25.10 -25.78
CA LEU A 647 -19.27 25.33 -25.24
C LEU A 647 -19.97 26.48 -25.97
N ASN A 648 -19.28 27.60 -26.19
CA ASN A 648 -19.87 28.70 -26.94
C ASN A 648 -20.23 28.26 -28.35
N ASP A 649 -19.36 27.57 -29.08
CA ASP A 649 -19.63 27.09 -30.45
C ASP A 649 -20.89 26.19 -30.52
N ILE A 650 -21.07 25.30 -29.55
CA ILE A 650 -22.30 24.47 -29.43
C ILE A 650 -23.52 25.35 -29.13
N LEU A 651 -23.36 26.31 -28.20
CA LEU A 651 -24.45 27.19 -27.75
C LEU A 651 -24.79 28.29 -28.77
N MET A 652 -23.93 28.60 -29.76
CA MET A 652 -24.16 29.65 -30.77
C MET A 652 -25.44 29.45 -31.55
N VAL A 653 -25.93 28.21 -31.68
CA VAL A 653 -27.22 27.89 -32.29
C VAL A 653 -28.37 28.57 -31.54
N PHE A 654 -28.25 28.71 -30.21
CA PHE A 654 -29.26 29.32 -29.35
C PHE A 654 -28.93 30.78 -29.02
N THR A 655 -27.65 31.10 -28.76
CA THR A 655 -27.24 32.44 -28.34
C THR A 655 -27.16 33.42 -29.52
N ALA A 656 -26.93 32.92 -30.73
CA ALA A 656 -26.98 33.66 -32.00
C ALA A 656 -26.30 35.05 -31.90
N GLN A 657 -27.01 36.14 -32.17
CA GLN A 657 -26.47 37.50 -32.18
C GLN A 657 -25.92 37.99 -30.82
N TYR A 658 -26.35 37.38 -29.71
CA TYR A 658 -25.86 37.76 -28.38
C TYR A 658 -24.43 37.26 -28.13
N THR A 659 -24.02 36.21 -28.84
CA THR A 659 -22.68 35.60 -28.74
C THR A 659 -21.58 36.66 -28.87
N THR A 660 -21.66 37.53 -29.88
CA THR A 660 -20.67 38.60 -30.12
C THR A 660 -20.54 39.57 -28.95
N ALA A 661 -21.62 39.80 -28.19
CA ALA A 661 -21.61 40.77 -27.10
C ALA A 661 -20.91 40.26 -25.82
N TYR A 662 -20.89 38.95 -25.58
CA TYR A 662 -20.47 38.40 -24.29
C TYR A 662 -19.20 37.51 -24.37
N VAL A 663 -18.91 36.94 -25.54
CA VAL A 663 -17.96 35.82 -25.64
C VAL A 663 -16.51 36.20 -25.33
N ILE A 664 -16.04 37.38 -25.74
CA ILE A 664 -14.68 37.86 -25.37
C ILE A 664 -14.59 38.13 -23.87
N LYS A 665 -15.62 38.78 -23.30
CA LYS A 665 -15.69 39.09 -21.85
C LYS A 665 -15.64 37.80 -21.03
N CYS A 666 -16.44 36.81 -21.42
CA CYS A 666 -16.48 35.50 -20.78
C CYS A 666 -15.12 34.80 -20.81
N THR A 667 -14.41 34.82 -21.94
CA THR A 667 -13.08 34.20 -22.04
C THR A 667 -12.05 34.89 -21.16
N ILE A 668 -12.01 36.23 -21.12
CA ILE A 668 -11.10 36.98 -20.25
C ILE A 668 -11.39 36.70 -18.78
N VAL A 669 -12.66 36.65 -18.39
CA VAL A 669 -13.07 36.35 -17.01
C VAL A 669 -12.71 34.91 -16.64
N VAL A 670 -13.01 33.92 -17.49
CA VAL A 670 -12.65 32.52 -17.21
C VAL A 670 -11.13 32.36 -17.09
N TRP A 671 -10.36 32.97 -17.98
CA TRP A 671 -8.89 32.92 -17.91
C TRP A 671 -8.37 33.52 -16.61
N SER A 672 -8.75 34.77 -16.30
CA SER A 672 -8.30 35.48 -15.11
C SER A 672 -8.77 34.82 -13.82
N ALA A 673 -10.04 34.42 -13.73
CA ALA A 673 -10.59 33.73 -12.57
C ALA A 673 -9.94 32.36 -12.36
N SER A 674 -9.71 31.58 -13.43
CA SER A 674 -9.02 30.28 -13.33
C SER A 674 -7.58 30.45 -12.87
N ALA A 675 -6.86 31.46 -13.38
CA ALA A 675 -5.50 31.78 -12.97
C ALA A 675 -5.44 32.23 -11.51
N CYS A 676 -6.29 33.18 -11.11
CA CYS A 676 -6.39 33.66 -9.73
C CYS A 676 -6.77 32.54 -8.76
N PHE A 677 -7.77 31.71 -9.09
CA PHE A 677 -8.17 30.58 -8.26
C PHE A 677 -7.04 29.54 -8.11
N SER A 678 -6.27 29.30 -9.18
CA SER A 678 -5.14 28.37 -9.15
C SER A 678 -3.92 28.91 -8.42
N TRP A 679 -3.77 30.23 -8.37
CA TRP A 679 -2.71 30.88 -7.63
C TRP A 679 -3.03 31.02 -6.15
N LEU A 680 -4.25 31.42 -5.80
CA LEU A 680 -4.68 31.64 -4.41
C LEU A 680 -4.95 30.33 -3.66
N SER A 681 -5.37 29.28 -4.37
CA SER A 681 -5.71 27.98 -3.78
C SER A 681 -5.14 26.85 -4.65
N PRO A 682 -3.82 26.62 -4.65
CA PRO A 682 -3.20 25.57 -5.47
C PRO A 682 -3.72 24.18 -5.08
N ALA A 683 -3.66 23.22 -6.02
CA ALA A 683 -3.97 21.84 -5.72
C ALA A 683 -2.95 21.29 -4.70
N ILE A 684 -3.45 20.63 -3.65
CA ILE A 684 -2.64 19.97 -2.63
C ILE A 684 -2.75 18.45 -2.76
N HIS A 685 -1.66 17.74 -2.53
CA HIS A 685 -1.66 16.29 -2.39
C HIS A 685 -2.08 15.89 -0.97
N VAL A 686 -2.88 14.83 -0.87
CA VAL A 686 -3.33 14.29 0.43
C VAL A 686 -3.08 12.80 0.45
N ALA A 687 -2.46 12.31 1.52
CA ALA A 687 -2.27 10.89 1.74
C ALA A 687 -3.08 10.48 2.97
N THR A 688 -4.03 9.59 2.79
CA THR A 688 -4.81 9.00 3.87
C THR A 688 -4.34 7.57 4.09
N LEU A 689 -3.82 7.29 5.28
CA LEU A 689 -3.48 5.94 5.71
C LEU A 689 -4.68 5.39 6.47
N ASP A 690 -5.35 4.41 5.88
CA ASP A 690 -6.45 3.68 6.49
C ASP A 690 -6.37 2.25 5.97
N ARG A 691 -5.77 1.37 6.78
CA ARG A 691 -5.56 -0.02 6.37
C ARG A 691 -6.80 -0.83 6.69
N GLN A 692 -7.49 -1.27 5.65
CA GLN A 692 -8.62 -2.18 5.75
C GLN A 692 -8.24 -3.52 5.15
N CYS A 693 -8.41 -4.60 5.92
CA CYS A 693 -8.06 -5.96 5.51
C CYS A 693 -9.29 -6.86 5.57
N THR A 694 -9.40 -7.75 4.60
CA THR A 694 -10.43 -8.80 4.51
C THR A 694 -9.78 -10.15 4.23
N PHE A 695 -10.47 -11.23 4.53
CA PHE A 695 -10.00 -12.58 4.20
C PHE A 695 -10.58 -13.03 2.85
N ALA A 696 -9.69 -13.44 1.94
CA ALA A 696 -10.10 -14.32 0.85
C ALA A 696 -10.30 -15.75 1.39
N HIS A 697 -9.40 -16.18 2.28
CA HIS A 697 -9.48 -17.44 3.01
C HIS A 697 -8.97 -17.21 4.44
N VAL A 698 -9.81 -17.48 5.44
CA VAL A 698 -9.45 -17.28 6.86
C VAL A 698 -8.23 -18.11 7.20
N ASP A 699 -7.24 -17.46 7.84
CA ASP A 699 -5.97 -18.09 8.24
C ASP A 699 -5.16 -18.66 7.05
N PHE A 700 -5.31 -18.12 5.83
CA PHE A 700 -4.55 -18.54 4.65
C PHE A 700 -4.19 -17.40 3.69
N GLN A 701 -5.12 -16.49 3.36
CA GLN A 701 -4.88 -15.37 2.45
C GLN A 701 -5.65 -14.11 2.84
N LEU A 702 -4.92 -13.01 2.99
CA LEU A 702 -5.44 -11.66 3.26
C LEU A 702 -5.46 -10.79 2.00
N VAL A 703 -6.44 -9.90 1.91
CA VAL A 703 -6.56 -8.84 0.91
C VAL A 703 -6.76 -7.52 1.63
N CYS A 704 -5.81 -6.60 1.49
CA CYS A 704 -5.76 -5.34 2.19
C CYS A 704 -5.67 -4.14 1.23
N THR A 705 -6.26 -3.04 1.67
CA THR A 705 -6.06 -1.71 1.10
C THR A 705 -5.44 -0.83 2.19
N SER A 706 -4.21 -0.36 1.99
CA SER A 706 -3.44 0.38 3.02
C SER A 706 -3.78 1.87 3.12
N GLY A 707 -4.37 2.44 2.06
CA GLY A 707 -4.71 3.86 2.02
C GLY A 707 -4.81 4.40 0.60
N THR A 708 -5.04 5.71 0.49
CA THR A 708 -5.19 6.41 -0.79
C THR A 708 -4.32 7.67 -0.84
N VAL A 709 -3.63 7.85 -1.96
CA VAL A 709 -2.82 9.02 -2.28
C VAL A 709 -3.57 9.84 -3.31
N SER A 710 -4.16 10.93 -2.85
CA SER A 710 -4.84 11.90 -3.70
C SER A 710 -3.84 12.88 -4.27
N ILE A 711 -3.52 12.71 -5.55
CA ILE A 711 -2.66 13.62 -6.32
C ILE A 711 -3.52 14.71 -6.99
N GLY A 712 -4.79 14.42 -7.23
CA GLY A 712 -5.76 15.34 -7.82
C GLY A 712 -6.99 15.60 -6.94
N SER A 713 -7.59 16.77 -7.12
CA SER A 713 -8.82 17.19 -6.45
C SER A 713 -10.00 17.21 -7.41
N PHE A 714 -10.97 16.32 -7.18
CA PHE A 714 -12.20 16.26 -7.95
C PHE A 714 -13.08 17.50 -7.75
N THR A 715 -13.15 18.02 -6.52
CA THR A 715 -13.86 19.26 -6.22
C THR A 715 -13.31 20.42 -7.05
N ARG A 716 -11.98 20.56 -7.10
CA ARG A 716 -11.32 21.61 -7.87
C ARG A 716 -11.54 21.47 -9.37
N PHE A 717 -11.50 20.23 -9.88
CA PHE A 717 -11.84 19.91 -11.26
C PHE A 717 -13.27 20.39 -11.60
N LEU A 718 -14.26 20.03 -10.78
CA LEU A 718 -15.65 20.47 -10.96
C LEU A 718 -15.82 21.98 -10.81
N THR A 719 -15.10 22.63 -9.90
CA THR A 719 -15.13 24.10 -9.75
C THR A 719 -14.65 24.81 -11.01
N LEU A 720 -13.58 24.33 -11.66
CA LEU A 720 -13.07 24.91 -12.90
C LEU A 720 -14.03 24.68 -14.09
N VAL A 721 -14.65 23.51 -14.17
CA VAL A 721 -15.71 23.23 -15.16
C VAL A 721 -16.92 24.13 -14.90
N GLY A 722 -17.37 24.22 -13.65
CA GLY A 722 -18.47 25.06 -13.21
C GLY A 722 -18.21 26.55 -13.46
N LEU A 723 -16.97 27.01 -13.28
CA LEU A 723 -16.55 28.37 -13.63
C LEU A 723 -16.73 28.64 -15.13
N CYS A 724 -16.36 27.70 -16.00
CA CYS A 724 -16.54 27.84 -17.44
C CYS A 724 -18.03 27.93 -17.82
N VAL A 725 -18.84 27.00 -17.33
CA VAL A 725 -20.28 26.93 -17.64
C VAL A 725 -21.03 28.12 -17.03
N GLY A 726 -20.79 28.40 -15.75
CA GLY A 726 -21.45 29.48 -15.00
C GLY A 726 -21.15 30.85 -15.59
N THR A 727 -19.91 31.12 -16.00
CA THR A 727 -19.55 32.40 -16.64
C THR A 727 -20.30 32.57 -17.96
N ILE A 728 -20.42 31.53 -18.78
CA ILE A 728 -21.19 31.60 -20.04
C ILE A 728 -22.66 31.98 -19.75
N VAL A 729 -23.30 31.29 -18.81
CA VAL A 729 -24.71 31.52 -18.47
C VAL A 729 -24.94 32.94 -17.93
N VAL A 730 -24.12 33.38 -16.97
CA VAL A 730 -24.25 34.71 -16.36
C VAL A 730 -24.09 35.82 -17.39
N PHE A 731 -23.06 35.73 -18.23
CA PHE A 731 -22.79 36.76 -19.24
C PHE A 731 -23.81 36.76 -20.38
N TYR A 732 -24.30 35.59 -20.79
CA TYR A 732 -25.40 35.49 -21.75
C TYR A 732 -26.68 36.11 -21.21
N LEU A 733 -27.10 35.74 -19.99
CA LEU A 733 -28.29 36.31 -19.35
C LEU A 733 -28.16 37.81 -19.14
N PHE A 734 -27.00 38.28 -18.73
CA PHE A 734 -26.71 39.70 -18.57
C PHE A 734 -26.89 40.47 -19.89
N GLU A 735 -26.31 40.01 -21.00
CA GLU A 735 -26.49 40.68 -22.29
C GLU A 735 -27.92 40.54 -22.82
N ARG A 736 -28.62 39.44 -22.53
CA ARG A 736 -30.03 39.26 -22.90
C ARG A 736 -30.95 40.23 -22.15
N LEU A 737 -30.71 40.45 -20.86
CA LEU A 737 -31.45 41.41 -20.04
C LEU A 737 -31.10 42.86 -20.42
N ARG A 738 -29.83 43.15 -20.71
CA ARG A 738 -29.36 44.48 -21.08
C ARG A 738 -29.84 44.91 -22.47
N ARG A 739 -29.96 43.98 -23.42
CA ARG A 739 -30.27 44.26 -24.83
C ARG A 739 -31.30 43.28 -25.41
N PRO A 740 -32.55 43.22 -24.92
CA PRO A 740 -33.52 42.16 -25.26
C PRO A 740 -33.92 42.08 -26.74
N SER A 741 -33.72 43.16 -27.51
CA SER A 741 -34.06 43.27 -28.93
C SER A 741 -32.84 43.41 -29.84
N LEU A 742 -31.71 42.78 -29.50
CA LEU A 742 -30.50 42.84 -30.32
C LEU A 742 -30.78 42.28 -31.74
N PRO A 743 -30.51 43.03 -32.81
CA PRO A 743 -30.85 42.62 -34.17
C PRO A 743 -30.02 41.40 -34.62
N PRO A 744 -30.61 40.48 -35.41
CA PRO A 744 -29.88 39.33 -35.95
C PRO A 744 -28.78 39.76 -36.93
N SER A 745 -27.72 38.95 -37.03
CA SER A 745 -26.65 39.18 -38.02
C SER A 745 -27.22 39.10 -39.44
N ARG A 746 -26.94 40.09 -40.27
CA ARG A 746 -27.42 40.19 -41.67
C ARG A 746 -26.70 39.24 -42.65
N GLN A 747 -25.88 38.33 -42.13
CA GLN A 747 -25.02 37.47 -42.93
C GLN A 747 -25.59 36.06 -43.07
N GLU A 748 -25.98 35.70 -44.28
CA GLU A 748 -26.34 34.33 -44.67
C GLU A 748 -25.33 33.93 -45.74
N SER A 749 -24.31 33.16 -45.35
CA SER A 749 -23.40 32.53 -46.30
C SER A 749 -22.99 31.15 -45.78
N LEU A 750 -23.11 30.13 -46.61
CA LEU A 750 -22.75 28.75 -46.27
C LEU A 750 -21.23 28.53 -46.16
N PHE A 751 -20.42 29.45 -46.69
CA PHE A 751 -18.96 29.39 -46.62
C PHE A 751 -18.40 29.79 -45.25
N LEU A 752 -19.16 30.53 -44.43
CA LEU A 752 -18.73 30.93 -43.09
C LEU A 752 -19.08 29.87 -42.05
N ALA A 753 -18.10 29.47 -41.24
CA ALA A 753 -18.38 28.78 -40.00
C ALA A 753 -19.23 29.67 -39.08
N ILE A 754 -20.07 29.07 -38.23
CA ILE A 754 -20.95 29.82 -37.32
C ILE A 754 -20.15 30.77 -36.39
N SER A 755 -18.96 30.33 -35.95
CA SER A 755 -18.03 31.14 -35.16
C SER A 755 -17.49 32.34 -35.95
N ALA A 756 -17.14 32.17 -37.24
CA ALA A 756 -16.71 33.25 -38.10
C ALA A 756 -17.84 34.27 -38.37
N LYS A 757 -19.08 33.79 -38.62
CA LYS A 757 -20.28 34.63 -38.84
C LYS A 757 -20.53 35.63 -37.71
N TYR A 758 -20.30 35.23 -36.47
CA TYR A 758 -20.57 36.10 -35.31
C TYR A 758 -19.33 36.84 -34.79
N MET A 759 -18.11 36.35 -35.02
CA MET A 759 -16.89 36.90 -34.41
C MET A 759 -16.05 37.76 -35.34
N PHE A 760 -16.10 37.55 -36.66
CA PHE A 760 -15.29 38.34 -37.59
C PHE A 760 -15.86 39.75 -37.79
N GLN A 761 -14.94 40.70 -37.97
CA GLN A 761 -15.24 42.07 -38.32
C GLN A 761 -15.40 42.17 -39.85
N HIS A 762 -16.60 42.54 -40.30
CA HIS A 762 -16.94 42.57 -41.73
C HIS A 762 -17.25 43.98 -42.25
N GLU A 763 -17.36 44.99 -41.39
CA GLU A 763 -17.87 46.32 -41.76
C GLU A 763 -17.08 46.99 -42.91
N ARG A 764 -15.77 46.72 -43.00
CA ARG A 764 -14.88 47.26 -44.04
C ARG A 764 -14.81 46.40 -45.32
N TRP A 765 -15.45 45.24 -45.31
CA TRP A 765 -15.36 44.20 -46.33
C TRP A 765 -16.70 43.96 -47.06
N ILE A 766 -17.60 44.95 -47.07
CA ILE A 766 -18.89 44.89 -47.77
C ILE A 766 -18.79 45.68 -49.08
N ASP A 767 -19.13 45.04 -50.20
CA ASP A 767 -19.30 45.71 -51.50
C ASP A 767 -20.71 45.46 -52.05
N HIS A 768 -21.47 46.52 -52.35
CA HIS A 768 -22.81 46.43 -52.96
C HIS A 768 -23.78 45.42 -52.30
N LYS A 769 -23.76 45.33 -50.96
CA LYS A 769 -24.53 44.38 -50.11
C LYS A 769 -24.04 42.92 -50.15
N VAL A 770 -22.92 42.62 -50.81
CA VAL A 770 -22.22 41.32 -50.74
C VAL A 770 -21.09 41.42 -49.71
N ASN A 771 -21.02 40.46 -48.79
CA ASN A 771 -19.92 40.38 -47.84
C ASN A 771 -18.73 39.71 -48.52
N CYS A 772 -17.53 40.27 -48.36
CA CYS A 772 -16.30 39.64 -48.79
C CYS A 772 -15.46 39.26 -47.57
N ILE A 773 -14.58 38.27 -47.73
CA ILE A 773 -13.60 37.87 -46.72
C ILE A 773 -12.19 37.97 -47.29
N ASP A 774 -11.25 38.50 -46.51
CA ASP A 774 -9.85 38.54 -46.92
C ASP A 774 -9.22 37.14 -46.89
N PRO A 775 -8.22 36.82 -47.74
CA PRO A 775 -7.62 35.49 -47.81
C PRO A 775 -7.02 34.97 -46.49
N ALA A 776 -6.54 35.86 -45.62
CA ALA A 776 -5.99 35.46 -44.33
C ALA A 776 -7.10 35.10 -43.33
N SER A 777 -8.17 35.90 -43.25
CA SER A 777 -9.39 35.54 -42.48
C SER A 777 -10.09 34.30 -43.06
N ALA A 778 -10.05 34.11 -44.39
CA ALA A 778 -10.57 32.93 -45.06
C ALA A 778 -9.81 31.67 -44.62
N ALA A 779 -8.48 31.74 -44.52
CA ALA A 779 -7.66 30.63 -44.00
C ALA A 779 -8.04 30.27 -42.55
N ILE A 780 -8.30 31.26 -41.68
CA ILE A 780 -8.79 31.02 -40.31
C ILE A 780 -10.18 30.33 -40.34
N ASN A 781 -11.05 30.72 -41.26
CA ASN A 781 -12.36 30.11 -41.52
C ASN A 781 -12.29 28.77 -42.31
N GLY A 782 -11.09 28.25 -42.56
CA GLY A 782 -10.87 26.94 -43.23
C GLY A 782 -11.04 26.97 -44.74
N ILE A 783 -10.89 28.13 -45.37
CA ILE A 783 -10.89 28.30 -46.83
C ILE A 783 -9.48 28.69 -47.26
N LEU A 784 -8.84 27.85 -48.07
CA LEU A 784 -7.55 28.18 -48.69
C LEU A 784 -7.80 28.61 -50.13
N SER A 785 -7.43 29.84 -50.46
CA SER A 785 -7.63 30.43 -51.79
C SER A 785 -6.32 30.66 -52.53
N LEU A 786 -6.32 30.39 -53.83
CA LEU A 786 -5.26 30.74 -54.76
C LEU A 786 -5.88 31.45 -55.97
N ARG A 787 -5.41 32.67 -56.24
CA ARG A 787 -5.87 33.41 -57.41
C ARG A 787 -4.90 33.22 -58.58
N ILE A 788 -5.43 32.79 -59.72
CA ILE A 788 -4.68 32.68 -60.97
C ILE A 788 -5.46 33.45 -62.05
N LYS A 789 -4.87 34.55 -62.55
CA LYS A 789 -5.50 35.46 -63.53
C LYS A 789 -6.89 35.94 -63.06
N ASN A 790 -7.96 35.49 -63.73
CA ASN A 790 -9.34 35.91 -63.54
C ASN A 790 -10.16 34.91 -62.72
N ALA A 791 -9.56 33.81 -62.27
CA ALA A 791 -10.21 32.80 -61.46
C ALA A 791 -9.61 32.75 -60.04
N VAL A 792 -10.48 32.68 -59.04
CA VAL A 792 -10.11 32.34 -57.67
C VAL A 792 -10.48 30.88 -57.45
N TYR A 793 -9.45 30.07 -57.22
CA TYR A 793 -9.58 28.68 -56.84
C TYR A 793 -9.54 28.62 -55.32
N PHE A 794 -10.50 27.96 -54.70
CA PHE A 794 -10.46 27.79 -53.25
C PHE A 794 -10.97 26.43 -52.82
N ILE A 795 -10.36 25.89 -51.77
CA ILE A 795 -10.79 24.66 -51.12
C ILE A 795 -11.40 25.02 -49.76
N ASP A 796 -12.63 24.59 -49.54
CA ASP A 796 -13.28 24.68 -48.24
C ASP A 796 -13.06 23.37 -47.48
N LEU A 797 -12.24 23.43 -46.43
CA LEU A 797 -11.89 22.29 -45.59
C LEU A 797 -13.06 21.81 -44.73
N LYS A 798 -14.06 22.66 -44.49
CA LYS A 798 -15.29 22.29 -43.76
C LYS A 798 -16.17 21.40 -44.61
N LEU A 799 -16.26 21.71 -45.91
CA LEU A 799 -17.08 20.98 -46.88
C LEU A 799 -16.29 19.87 -47.60
N TRP A 800 -14.96 19.85 -47.48
CA TRP A 800 -14.04 19.03 -48.28
C TRP A 800 -14.30 19.15 -49.79
N ARG A 801 -14.55 20.39 -50.25
CA ARG A 801 -14.90 20.69 -51.65
C ARG A 801 -14.00 21.77 -52.24
N PHE A 802 -13.72 21.62 -53.52
CA PHE A 802 -12.98 22.59 -54.33
C PHE A 802 -13.96 23.41 -55.17
N PHE A 803 -13.77 24.72 -55.17
CA PHE A 803 -14.61 25.68 -55.88
C PHE A 803 -13.76 26.58 -56.78
N VAL A 804 -14.36 27.03 -57.87
CA VAL A 804 -13.75 27.95 -58.82
C VAL A 804 -14.71 29.10 -59.07
N MET A 805 -14.24 30.33 -58.84
CA MET A 805 -15.02 31.53 -59.06
C MET A 805 -14.32 32.44 -60.06
N ASN A 806 -15.01 32.79 -61.14
CA ASN A 806 -14.50 33.72 -62.15
C ASN A 806 -14.87 35.15 -61.76
N ILE A 807 -13.86 36.00 -61.55
CA ILE A 807 -14.04 37.43 -61.24
C ILE A 807 -13.82 38.23 -62.54
N PRO A 808 -14.84 38.92 -63.07
CA PRO A 808 -14.72 39.71 -64.29
C PRO A 808 -13.68 40.84 -64.17
N ASN A 809 -12.87 41.06 -65.21
CA ASN A 809 -11.86 42.14 -65.24
C ASN A 809 -12.45 43.54 -64.98
N LYS A 810 -13.67 43.79 -65.48
CA LYS A 810 -14.39 45.07 -65.29
C LYS A 810 -14.66 45.38 -63.81
N GLU A 811 -14.92 44.37 -63.00
CA GLU A 811 -15.20 44.54 -61.57
C GLU A 811 -13.93 44.90 -60.79
N ARG A 812 -12.78 44.40 -61.23
CA ARG A 812 -11.48 44.78 -60.68
C ARG A 812 -11.10 46.21 -61.04
N GLU A 813 -11.26 46.59 -62.31
CA GLU A 813 -11.00 47.97 -62.76
C GLU A 813 -11.87 48.97 -61.99
N ARG A 814 -13.14 48.62 -61.72
CA ARG A 814 -14.03 49.41 -60.84
C ARG A 814 -13.46 49.58 -59.43
N LEU A 815 -13.06 48.49 -58.78
CA LEU A 815 -12.52 48.55 -57.40
C LEU A 815 -11.21 49.34 -57.32
N GLU A 816 -10.38 49.28 -58.35
CA GLU A 816 -9.15 50.08 -58.47
C GLU A 816 -9.45 51.57 -58.71
N GLN A 817 -10.49 51.90 -59.50
CA GLN A 817 -10.97 53.27 -59.71
C GLN A 817 -11.59 53.88 -58.45
N GLU A 818 -12.34 53.09 -57.68
CA GLU A 818 -12.94 53.49 -56.39
C GLU A 818 -11.93 53.54 -55.23
N ARG A 819 -10.64 53.28 -55.49
CA ARG A 819 -9.55 53.18 -54.49
C ARG A 819 -9.79 52.14 -53.38
N LYS A 820 -10.64 51.13 -53.63
CA LYS A 820 -10.94 50.03 -52.70
C LYS A 820 -9.96 48.87 -52.89
N TYR A 821 -8.67 49.14 -52.77
CA TYR A 821 -7.60 48.19 -53.06
C TYR A 821 -7.60 46.94 -52.16
N HIS A 822 -8.18 47.00 -50.96
CA HIS A 822 -8.29 45.86 -50.05
C HIS A 822 -9.30 44.82 -50.53
N LEU A 823 -10.34 45.24 -51.26
CA LEU A 823 -11.35 44.33 -51.83
C LEU A 823 -10.87 43.61 -53.10
N THR A 824 -9.80 44.11 -53.73
CA THR A 824 -9.29 43.52 -54.98
C THR A 824 -8.83 42.08 -54.82
N SER A 825 -8.44 41.65 -53.62
CA SER A 825 -8.03 40.27 -53.29
C SER A 825 -9.01 39.53 -52.39
N ALA A 826 -10.16 40.12 -52.07
CA ALA A 826 -11.15 39.49 -51.20
C ALA A 826 -11.95 38.42 -51.95
N ILE A 827 -12.43 37.42 -51.21
CA ILE A 827 -13.31 36.37 -51.70
C ILE A 827 -14.75 36.82 -51.42
N PRO A 828 -15.60 37.03 -52.43
CA PRO A 828 -16.99 37.36 -52.18
C PRO A 828 -17.75 36.13 -51.66
N LEU A 829 -18.51 36.31 -50.59
CA LEU A 829 -19.32 35.29 -49.93
C LEU A 829 -20.73 35.31 -50.54
N THR A 830 -20.83 34.94 -51.81
CA THR A 830 -22.10 34.75 -52.53
C THR A 830 -22.50 33.27 -52.44
N ASP A 831 -23.77 33.01 -52.12
CA ASP A 831 -24.31 31.63 -52.10
C ASP A 831 -24.33 30.96 -53.48
#